data_AF-A0A1J5MVM0-F1
#
_entry.id   AF-A0A1J5MVM0-F1
#
_cell.length_a   1.000
_cell.length_b   1.000
_cell.length_c   1.000
_cell.angle_alpha   90.00
_cell.angle_beta   90.00
_cell.angle_gamma   90.00
#
_symmetry.space_group_name_H-M   'P 1'
#
loop_
_entity.id
_entity.type
_entity.pdbx_description
1 polymer ?
#
loop_
_entity_poly.entity_id
_entity_poly.type
_entity_poly.pdbx_seq_one_letter_code
_entity_poly.pdbx_strand_id
1 'polypeptide(L)'
;MSNSLSHWVNLLRWPVRLLVKSKLVPRDPCAELGIDPHKPVVYILKTESVTDLIALERIAKKLGLPNPNTPISIGDKELPRYFSVHGRMPFVGKSAPQDEKSIAGFSELVHLLRDEKQHDIQLVPVALFWGRKPGKEDSSVKAAVLEDDQASWLRKFMMVLFLGRDNFVRFSQPISMTQMLDGRSSDERIAHKLSRLARFHFYRLAQTMLGPKLVYRNSLDKRIIKSPALGPVIEEYGAQKKLTTEQVHDEVSKMVDEIAANYSERVLRIGDRVLSWLWNKLYKGVNIANAERVRQLSQDGEEIIYVPCHRSHMDYLLLSYVIYRQGMAPPHIAAGINLSFWPAGPIFRRGGAFFMRRTFKGNKLYAAVFREYLHQLFNNGYSVKYFTEGGRSRTGRLLNPKTGMVAMTVQGLLRGLDRPITMVPVYLGYDHVMEVSTYHGELKGKSKEKESMGQVFKTLRKLKNFGRAYVNFGEPISLNKHLDETVPDWRESINPIELQKPSWLTPTVNDIANKVMTNINNCAAVTSITLTALAVLGVERRAIAKNNLIAQLDLYLNLLRKVPYTQGITVPNESGAELLEQAIELDKFTVTNDELGDVISLTTSGAVTMTYYRNNILHLFALPSLIAASFVYKNMTTKQDVSELVSGLYPLIKNELFLGFELEQLIQYID
;
A
#
# COMPACT_ATOMS: atom_id res chain seq x y z
N MET A 1 -30.18 -8.71 34.75
CA MET A 1 -30.90 -7.54 34.17
C MET A 1 -30.91 -7.60 32.62
N SER A 2 -31.53 -8.63 32.02
CA SER A 2 -31.31 -9.00 30.60
C SER A 2 -32.45 -8.69 29.62
N ASN A 3 -33.66 -8.31 30.04
CA ASN A 3 -34.81 -8.24 29.12
C ASN A 3 -35.12 -6.86 28.49
N SER A 4 -34.76 -5.73 29.09
CA SER A 4 -35.06 -4.41 28.49
C SER A 4 -34.02 -3.97 27.44
N LEU A 5 -32.79 -4.46 27.54
CA LEU A 5 -31.71 -4.19 26.58
C LEU A 5 -31.85 -5.02 25.30
N SER A 6 -32.47 -6.20 25.34
CA SER A 6 -32.65 -7.06 24.15
C SER A 6 -33.57 -6.40 23.11
N HIS A 7 -34.61 -5.66 23.55
CA HIS A 7 -35.51 -4.93 22.66
C HIS A 7 -34.83 -3.76 21.95
N TRP A 8 -34.04 -2.94 22.66
CA TRP A 8 -33.31 -1.83 22.05
C TRP A 8 -32.18 -2.30 21.11
N VAL A 9 -31.49 -3.39 21.45
CA VAL A 9 -30.52 -4.04 20.58
C VAL A 9 -31.20 -4.57 19.32
N ASN A 10 -32.38 -5.19 19.43
CA ASN A 10 -33.16 -5.65 18.28
C ASN A 10 -33.71 -4.49 17.44
N LEU A 11 -34.08 -3.36 18.04
CA LEU A 11 -34.51 -2.15 17.33
C LEU A 11 -33.35 -1.52 16.53
N LEU A 12 -32.13 -1.49 17.10
CA LEU A 12 -30.93 -0.97 16.45
C LEU A 12 -30.36 -1.91 15.37
N ARG A 13 -30.68 -3.21 15.41
CA ARG A 13 -30.22 -4.18 14.40
C ARG A 13 -30.67 -3.81 12.99
N TRP A 14 -31.90 -3.33 12.80
CA TRP A 14 -32.43 -3.05 11.46
C TRP A 14 -31.78 -1.82 10.80
N PRO A 15 -31.68 -0.65 11.46
CA PRO A 15 -30.95 0.50 10.93
C PRO A 15 -29.46 0.19 10.68
N VAL A 16 -28.80 -0.49 11.62
CA VAL A 16 -27.38 -0.86 11.48
C VAL A 16 -27.20 -1.81 10.29
N ARG A 17 -28.07 -2.80 10.10
CA ARG A 17 -27.98 -3.74 8.95
C ARG A 17 -28.09 -3.04 7.59
N LEU A 18 -28.95 -2.03 7.48
CA LEU A 18 -29.17 -1.28 6.24
C LEU A 18 -28.08 -0.23 5.97
N LEU A 19 -27.67 0.49 7.01
CA LEU A 19 -26.78 1.65 6.88
C LEU A 19 -25.30 1.26 6.94
N VAL A 20 -24.96 0.16 7.61
CA VAL A 20 -23.57 -0.26 7.81
C VAL A 20 -23.10 -1.19 6.70
N LYS A 21 -22.06 -0.76 5.99
CA LYS A 21 -21.28 -1.58 5.08
C LYS A 21 -19.84 -1.61 5.58
N SER A 22 -19.55 -2.61 6.40
CA SER A 22 -18.22 -2.84 6.96
C SER A 22 -17.23 -3.28 5.89
N LYS A 23 -16.09 -2.60 5.84
CA LYS A 23 -14.93 -2.92 5.01
C LYS A 23 -13.96 -3.75 5.84
N LEU A 24 -13.62 -4.94 5.37
CA LEU A 24 -12.78 -5.90 6.09
C LEU A 24 -11.30 -5.64 5.79
N VAL A 25 -10.47 -5.67 6.83
CA VAL A 25 -9.00 -5.55 6.73
C VAL A 25 -8.34 -6.62 7.61
N PRO A 26 -7.48 -7.51 7.07
CA PRO A 26 -7.25 -7.76 5.64
C PRO A 26 -8.50 -8.27 4.91
N ARG A 27 -8.48 -8.45 3.58
CA ARG A 27 -9.68 -8.90 2.84
C ARG A 27 -10.06 -10.34 3.17
N ASP A 28 -9.05 -11.18 3.43
CA ASP A 28 -9.22 -12.55 3.89
C ASP A 28 -8.42 -12.78 5.18
N PRO A 29 -9.00 -12.48 6.36
CA PRO A 29 -8.34 -12.71 7.65
C PRO A 29 -7.97 -14.17 7.92
N CYS A 30 -8.74 -15.13 7.39
CA CYS A 30 -8.48 -16.55 7.67
C CYS A 30 -7.20 -16.99 6.95
N ALA A 31 -7.08 -16.68 5.67
CA ALA A 31 -5.88 -17.00 4.89
C ALA A 31 -4.67 -16.11 5.24
N GLU A 32 -4.87 -14.80 5.42
CA GLU A 32 -3.75 -13.86 5.63
C GLU A 32 -3.23 -13.85 7.08
N LEU A 33 -4.06 -14.20 8.07
CA LEU A 33 -3.70 -14.16 9.50
C LEU A 33 -3.68 -15.54 10.18
N GLY A 34 -3.83 -16.62 9.42
CA GLY A 34 -3.83 -17.98 9.98
C GLY A 34 -4.94 -18.22 11.02
N ILE A 35 -6.08 -17.54 10.89
CA ILE A 35 -7.23 -17.75 11.78
C ILE A 35 -7.94 -19.01 11.29
N ASP A 36 -7.86 -20.09 12.06
CA ASP A 36 -8.57 -21.34 11.75
C ASP A 36 -10.05 -21.25 12.20
N PRO A 37 -11.03 -21.32 11.29
CA PRO A 37 -12.45 -21.31 11.65
C PRO A 37 -12.91 -22.57 12.40
N HIS A 38 -12.14 -23.66 12.31
CA HIS A 38 -12.47 -24.94 12.95
C HIS A 38 -12.01 -25.01 14.42
N LYS A 39 -11.15 -24.09 14.85
CA LYS A 39 -10.73 -23.96 16.24
C LYS A 39 -11.68 -23.06 17.04
N PRO A 40 -11.79 -23.26 18.37
CA PRO A 40 -12.54 -22.34 19.22
C PRO A 40 -11.95 -20.91 19.14
N VAL A 41 -12.79 -19.96 18.73
CA VAL A 41 -12.42 -18.53 18.63
C VAL A 41 -13.07 -17.72 19.73
N VAL A 42 -12.27 -16.89 20.39
CA VAL A 42 -12.70 -15.85 21.34
C VAL A 42 -12.23 -14.49 20.81
N TYR A 43 -13.13 -13.51 20.76
CA TYR A 43 -12.84 -12.18 20.24
C TYR A 43 -12.38 -11.23 21.34
N ILE A 44 -11.29 -10.51 21.11
CA ILE A 44 -10.88 -9.41 21.99
C ILE A 44 -11.28 -8.10 21.31
N LEU A 45 -12.05 -7.27 22.01
CA LEU A 45 -12.50 -5.96 21.53
C LEU A 45 -11.88 -4.85 22.35
N LYS A 46 -11.73 -3.68 21.74
CA LYS A 46 -11.26 -2.49 22.44
C LYS A 46 -12.28 -2.01 23.48
N THR A 47 -13.55 -1.90 23.09
CA THR A 47 -14.65 -1.39 23.91
C THR A 47 -15.89 -2.28 23.78
N GLU A 48 -16.73 -2.30 24.81
CA GLU A 48 -18.01 -2.99 24.77
C GLU A 48 -19.07 -2.11 24.09
N SER A 49 -19.49 -2.49 22.88
CA SER A 49 -20.33 -1.64 22.02
C SER A 49 -21.29 -2.49 21.17
N VAL A 50 -22.60 -2.23 21.32
CA VAL A 50 -23.66 -2.97 20.62
C VAL A 50 -23.53 -2.85 19.10
N THR A 51 -23.25 -1.66 18.59
CA THR A 51 -23.06 -1.43 17.15
C THR A 51 -21.88 -2.20 16.61
N ASP A 52 -20.83 -2.35 17.42
CA ASP A 52 -19.61 -3.01 17.02
C ASP A 52 -19.79 -4.53 17.02
N LEU A 53 -20.50 -5.06 18.02
CA LEU A 53 -20.90 -6.47 18.06
C LEU A 53 -21.81 -6.85 16.88
N ILE A 54 -22.75 -5.99 16.47
CA ILE A 54 -23.61 -6.25 15.30
C ILE A 54 -22.79 -6.26 14.00
N ALA A 55 -21.83 -5.34 13.86
CA ALA A 55 -20.94 -5.30 12.71
C ALA A 55 -20.02 -6.54 12.67
N LEU A 56 -19.46 -6.93 13.83
CA LEU A 56 -18.64 -8.12 13.97
C LEU A 56 -19.43 -9.40 13.67
N GLU A 57 -20.63 -9.56 14.22
CA GLU A 57 -21.51 -10.71 13.95
C GLU A 57 -21.72 -10.93 12.45
N ARG A 58 -21.97 -9.85 11.71
CA ARG A 58 -22.19 -9.92 10.26
C ARG A 58 -20.93 -10.35 9.51
N ILE A 59 -19.76 -9.89 9.93
CA ILE A 59 -18.49 -10.24 9.31
C ILE A 59 -18.07 -11.66 9.67
N ALA A 60 -18.17 -12.04 10.95
CA ALA A 60 -17.89 -13.39 11.43
C ALA A 60 -18.72 -14.42 10.64
N LYS A 61 -20.04 -14.17 10.47
CA LYS A 61 -20.91 -15.01 9.66
C LYS A 61 -20.46 -15.14 8.20
N LYS A 62 -19.93 -14.07 7.59
CA LYS A 62 -19.43 -14.10 6.20
C LYS A 62 -18.13 -14.89 6.07
N LEU A 63 -17.30 -14.89 7.12
CA LEU A 63 -16.02 -15.59 7.17
C LEU A 63 -16.15 -17.04 7.65
N GLY A 64 -17.36 -17.51 7.96
CA GLY A 64 -17.58 -18.82 8.57
C GLY A 64 -17.08 -18.91 10.02
N LEU A 65 -16.80 -17.78 10.68
CA LEU A 65 -16.35 -17.74 12.07
C LEU A 65 -17.54 -17.80 13.05
N PRO A 66 -17.33 -18.30 14.29
CA PRO A 66 -18.37 -18.39 15.32
C PRO A 66 -19.04 -17.04 15.63
N ASN A 67 -20.33 -17.06 15.98
CA ASN A 67 -21.06 -15.83 16.30
C ASN A 67 -20.55 -15.22 17.63
N PRO A 68 -20.12 -13.95 17.68
CA PRO A 68 -19.63 -13.33 18.92
C PRO A 68 -20.68 -13.28 20.04
N ASN A 69 -21.98 -13.34 19.71
CA ASN A 69 -23.06 -13.32 20.70
C ASN A 69 -23.44 -14.71 21.24
N THR A 70 -22.91 -15.79 20.66
CA THR A 70 -23.11 -17.14 21.19
C THR A 70 -21.99 -17.48 22.18
N PRO A 71 -22.30 -17.98 23.38
CA PRO A 71 -21.28 -18.33 24.36
C PRO A 71 -20.34 -19.42 23.82
N ILE A 72 -19.17 -19.54 24.46
CA ILE A 72 -18.21 -20.60 24.23
C ILE A 72 -18.22 -21.53 25.45
N SER A 73 -18.32 -22.83 25.20
CA SER A 73 -18.20 -23.86 26.24
C SER A 73 -16.73 -24.25 26.38
N ILE A 74 -16.20 -24.14 27.60
CA ILE A 74 -14.85 -24.58 27.99
C ILE A 74 -15.06 -25.48 29.21
N GLY A 75 -14.83 -26.78 29.04
CA GLY A 75 -15.29 -27.79 30.00
C GLY A 75 -16.81 -27.73 30.23
N ASP A 76 -17.23 -27.76 31.49
CA ASP A 76 -18.63 -27.69 31.90
C ASP A 76 -19.16 -26.24 32.06
N LYS A 77 -18.36 -25.22 31.73
CA LYS A 77 -18.74 -23.81 31.90
C LYS A 77 -18.95 -23.09 30.57
N GLU A 78 -19.95 -22.22 30.55
CA GLU A 78 -20.18 -21.30 29.45
C GLU A 78 -19.59 -19.92 29.75
N LEU A 79 -18.77 -19.42 28.82
CA LEU A 79 -18.22 -18.07 28.88
C LEU A 79 -18.71 -17.20 27.71
N PRO A 80 -18.70 -15.87 27.88
CA PRO A 80 -18.82 -14.95 26.75
C PRO A 80 -17.74 -15.24 25.71
N ARG A 81 -18.12 -15.20 24.42
CA ARG A 81 -17.18 -15.37 23.30
C ARG A 81 -16.39 -14.10 22.98
N TYR A 82 -16.67 -12.99 23.67
CA TYR A 82 -15.89 -11.77 23.51
C TYR A 82 -15.55 -11.14 24.85
N PHE A 83 -14.37 -10.52 24.91
CA PHE A 83 -13.89 -9.76 26.06
C PHE A 83 -13.48 -8.37 25.59
N SER A 84 -13.85 -7.34 26.36
CA SER A 84 -13.48 -5.96 26.07
C SER A 84 -12.33 -5.52 26.97
N VAL A 85 -11.41 -4.75 26.39
CA VAL A 85 -10.26 -4.18 27.10
C VAL A 85 -10.67 -2.98 27.96
N HIS A 86 -11.69 -2.24 27.53
CA HIS A 86 -12.35 -1.18 28.28
C HIS A 86 -13.84 -1.52 28.45
N GLY A 87 -14.33 -1.52 29.69
CA GLY A 87 -15.74 -1.73 30.01
C GLY A 87 -16.66 -0.61 29.51
N ARG A 88 -17.98 -0.83 29.57
CA ARG A 88 -19.00 0.15 29.18
C ARG A 88 -19.12 1.30 30.21
N MET A 89 -19.19 2.56 29.77
CA MET A 89 -19.53 3.70 30.64
C MET A 89 -21.05 3.74 30.92
N PRO A 90 -21.50 3.91 32.19
CA PRO A 90 -22.92 4.09 32.51
C PRO A 90 -23.48 5.40 31.94
N PHE A 91 -24.79 5.46 31.69
CA PHE A 91 -25.50 6.65 31.21
C PHE A 91 -25.53 7.80 32.24
N VAL A 92 -25.50 7.48 33.53
CA VAL A 92 -25.44 8.42 34.67
C VAL A 92 -24.65 7.73 35.80
N GLY A 93 -23.77 8.48 36.48
CA GLY A 93 -23.01 8.01 37.65
C GLY A 93 -21.49 8.03 37.46
N LYS A 94 -20.75 7.98 38.57
CA LYS A 94 -19.29 7.81 38.56
C LYS A 94 -18.97 6.36 38.20
N SER A 95 -18.16 6.16 37.17
CA SER A 95 -17.67 4.83 36.80
C SER A 95 -16.83 4.23 37.93
N ALA A 96 -17.11 2.96 38.27
CA ALA A 96 -16.15 2.12 38.97
C ALA A 96 -14.85 2.03 38.14
N PRO A 97 -13.68 1.71 38.73
CA PRO A 97 -12.43 1.55 38.00
C PRO A 97 -12.63 0.55 36.85
N GLN A 98 -12.68 1.07 35.62
CA GLN A 98 -13.12 0.39 34.40
C GLN A 98 -12.25 -0.83 34.04
N ASP A 99 -11.08 -0.93 34.67
CA ASP A 99 -10.09 -1.97 34.50
C ASP A 99 -10.46 -3.27 35.23
N GLU A 100 -11.07 -3.21 36.42
CA GLU A 100 -11.27 -4.38 37.28
C GLU A 100 -12.23 -5.42 36.67
N LYS A 101 -13.32 -5.00 36.03
CA LYS A 101 -14.27 -5.93 35.39
C LYS A 101 -13.67 -6.63 34.16
N SER A 102 -12.89 -5.90 33.36
CA SER A 102 -12.20 -6.45 32.20
C SER A 102 -11.16 -7.48 32.64
N ILE A 103 -10.37 -7.13 33.67
CA ILE A 103 -9.36 -8.01 34.25
C ILE A 103 -9.99 -9.26 34.86
N ALA A 104 -11.10 -9.13 35.60
CA ALA A 104 -11.82 -10.27 36.17
C ALA A 104 -12.26 -11.27 35.08
N GLY A 105 -12.85 -10.78 33.99
CA GLY A 105 -13.26 -11.64 32.86
C GLY A 105 -12.07 -12.34 32.18
N PHE A 106 -10.96 -11.62 31.97
CA PHE A 106 -9.73 -12.25 31.45
C PHE A 106 -9.14 -13.26 32.44
N SER A 107 -9.21 -13.00 33.75
CA SER A 107 -8.72 -13.92 34.77
C SER A 107 -9.54 -15.20 34.81
N GLU A 108 -10.87 -15.12 34.70
CA GLU A 108 -11.75 -16.28 34.61
C GLU A 108 -11.47 -17.12 33.36
N LEU A 109 -11.28 -16.47 32.21
CA LEU A 109 -10.87 -17.15 30.97
C LEU A 109 -9.55 -17.88 31.15
N VAL A 110 -8.53 -17.22 31.70
CA VAL A 110 -7.20 -17.83 31.93
C VAL A 110 -7.29 -19.01 32.87
N HIS A 111 -8.05 -18.88 33.97
CA HIS A 111 -8.27 -19.96 34.94
C HIS A 111 -8.87 -21.20 34.25
N LEU A 112 -9.92 -21.03 33.45
CA LEU A 112 -10.59 -22.16 32.79
C LEU A 112 -9.73 -22.82 31.71
N LEU A 113 -8.98 -22.04 30.93
CA LEU A 113 -8.06 -22.59 29.93
C LEU A 113 -6.96 -23.44 30.59
N ARG A 114 -6.50 -23.03 31.77
CA ARG A 114 -5.48 -23.73 32.54
C ARG A 114 -6.02 -25.02 33.18
N ASP A 115 -7.21 -24.95 33.79
CA ASP A 115 -7.84 -26.07 34.50
C ASP A 115 -8.20 -27.22 33.55
N GLU A 116 -8.83 -26.89 32.42
CA GLU A 116 -9.26 -27.87 31.39
C GLU A 116 -8.14 -28.31 30.45
N LYS A 117 -6.91 -27.80 30.63
CA LYS A 117 -5.76 -27.98 29.71
C LYS A 117 -6.09 -27.68 28.23
N GLN A 118 -7.08 -26.82 27.98
CA GLN A 118 -7.56 -26.49 26.66
C GLN A 118 -6.75 -25.33 26.06
N HIS A 119 -5.57 -25.66 25.53
CA HIS A 119 -4.63 -24.65 25.02
C HIS A 119 -4.90 -24.23 23.56
N ASP A 120 -5.70 -24.99 22.81
CA ASP A 120 -5.97 -24.76 21.38
C ASP A 120 -7.13 -23.78 21.12
N ILE A 121 -7.16 -22.66 21.85
CA ILE A 121 -8.14 -21.58 21.68
C ILE A 121 -7.46 -20.37 21.04
N GLN A 122 -8.11 -19.78 20.03
CA GLN A 122 -7.63 -18.61 19.32
C GLN A 122 -8.24 -17.33 19.91
N LEU A 123 -7.40 -16.51 20.57
CA LEU A 123 -7.81 -15.17 21.00
C LEU A 123 -7.55 -14.17 19.86
N VAL A 124 -8.62 -13.69 19.21
CA VAL A 124 -8.51 -12.86 18.01
C VAL A 124 -8.84 -11.40 18.33
N PRO A 125 -7.86 -10.48 18.30
CA PRO A 125 -8.12 -9.05 18.48
C PRO A 125 -8.84 -8.47 17.26
N VAL A 126 -10.01 -7.87 17.48
CA VAL A 126 -10.80 -7.23 16.45
C VAL A 126 -11.05 -5.76 16.80
N ALA A 127 -10.58 -4.87 15.93
CA ALA A 127 -10.76 -3.44 16.05
C ALA A 127 -11.83 -2.95 15.07
N LEU A 128 -12.76 -2.12 15.54
CA LEU A 128 -13.77 -1.50 14.71
C LEU A 128 -13.57 0.02 14.71
N PHE A 129 -13.58 0.61 13.51
CA PHE A 129 -13.34 2.04 13.32
C PHE A 129 -14.51 2.66 12.54
N TRP A 130 -15.06 3.77 13.06
CA TRP A 130 -16.17 4.49 12.44
C TRP A 130 -15.69 5.84 11.89
N GLY A 131 -15.26 5.83 10.61
CA GLY A 131 -14.56 6.98 10.02
C GLY A 131 -13.07 7.04 10.41
N ARG A 132 -12.33 8.01 9.86
CA ARG A 132 -10.86 8.10 9.99
C ARG A 132 -10.29 9.51 10.07
N LYS A 133 -10.87 10.36 10.91
CA LYS A 133 -10.40 11.75 11.04
C LYS A 133 -9.12 11.77 11.87
N PRO A 134 -7.96 12.16 11.30
CA PRO A 134 -6.76 12.35 12.11
C PRO A 134 -7.00 13.46 13.12
N GLY A 135 -6.47 13.32 14.34
CA GLY A 135 -6.47 14.40 15.32
C GLY A 135 -5.71 15.63 14.80
N LYS A 136 -5.99 16.80 15.38
CA LYS A 136 -5.22 18.03 15.16
C LYS A 136 -4.20 18.23 16.29
N GLU A 137 -3.11 18.96 16.07
CA GLU A 137 -2.05 19.18 17.07
C GLU A 137 -2.59 19.58 18.46
N ASP A 138 -3.54 20.53 18.53
CA ASP A 138 -4.16 21.00 19.78
C ASP A 138 -5.21 20.06 20.40
N SER A 139 -5.62 19.02 19.68
CA SER A 139 -6.49 17.97 20.22
C SER A 139 -5.62 16.81 20.69
N SER A 140 -5.73 16.37 21.95
CA SER A 140 -4.96 15.21 22.42
C SER A 140 -5.27 13.98 21.54
N VAL A 141 -4.27 13.12 21.28
CA VAL A 141 -4.51 11.83 20.58
C VAL A 141 -5.59 11.02 21.30
N LYS A 142 -5.59 11.13 22.63
CA LYS A 142 -6.66 10.66 23.50
C LYS A 142 -8.00 11.25 23.08
N ALA A 143 -8.16 12.57 22.91
CA ALA A 143 -9.41 13.18 22.48
C ALA A 143 -9.88 12.74 21.08
N ALA A 144 -9.01 12.58 20.08
CA ALA A 144 -9.43 12.14 18.75
C ALA A 144 -9.83 10.65 18.69
N VAL A 145 -9.15 9.79 19.48
CA VAL A 145 -9.48 8.37 19.64
C VAL A 145 -10.67 8.17 20.59
N LEU A 146 -10.84 9.03 21.59
CA LEU A 146 -11.95 9.04 22.55
C LEU A 146 -13.20 9.76 22.00
N GLU A 147 -13.08 10.61 20.98
CA GLU A 147 -14.23 11.26 20.32
C GLU A 147 -15.14 10.25 19.60
N ASP A 148 -14.62 9.06 19.26
CA ASP A 148 -15.36 7.89 18.75
C ASP A 148 -15.79 6.95 19.91
N ASP A 149 -14.87 6.64 20.84
CA ASP A 149 -15.10 5.66 21.92
C ASP A 149 -15.99 6.13 23.08
N GLN A 150 -16.15 7.45 23.30
CA GLN A 150 -16.98 8.03 24.38
C GLN A 150 -18.29 8.65 23.88
N ALA A 151 -18.69 8.35 22.64
CA ALA A 151 -19.91 8.90 22.05
C ALA A 151 -21.16 8.35 22.76
N SER A 152 -22.03 9.26 23.25
CA SER A 152 -23.40 8.95 23.66
C SER A 152 -24.13 8.13 22.59
N TRP A 153 -25.11 7.31 22.98
CA TRP A 153 -25.90 6.49 22.06
C TRP A 153 -26.49 7.28 20.87
N LEU A 154 -26.90 8.54 21.09
CA LEU A 154 -27.36 9.45 20.02
C LEU A 154 -26.25 9.77 19.04
N ARG A 155 -25.04 10.05 19.54
CA ARG A 155 -23.88 10.33 18.71
C ARG A 155 -23.42 9.08 17.95
N LYS A 156 -23.41 7.89 18.57
CA LYS A 156 -23.16 6.62 17.87
C LYS A 156 -24.23 6.32 16.81
N PHE A 157 -25.51 6.59 17.08
CA PHE A 157 -26.57 6.48 16.09
C PHE A 157 -26.34 7.43 14.90
N MET A 158 -25.98 8.69 15.15
CA MET A 158 -25.61 9.64 14.11
C MET A 158 -24.35 9.20 13.34
N MET A 159 -23.36 8.63 14.02
CA MET A 159 -22.18 8.06 13.38
C MET A 159 -22.55 6.87 12.48
N VAL A 160 -23.42 5.96 12.91
CA VAL A 160 -23.95 4.90 12.05
C VAL A 160 -24.67 5.49 10.83
N LEU A 161 -25.45 6.55 11.01
CA LEU A 161 -26.20 7.21 9.93
C LEU A 161 -25.27 7.86 8.88
N PHE A 162 -24.25 8.61 9.30
CA PHE A 162 -23.37 9.36 8.39
C PHE A 162 -22.09 8.63 7.99
N LEU A 163 -21.57 7.76 8.85
CA LEU A 163 -20.29 7.05 8.72
C LEU A 163 -20.46 5.53 8.63
N GLY A 164 -21.68 4.97 8.68
CA GLY A 164 -21.90 3.52 8.63
C GLY A 164 -21.36 2.84 7.36
N ARG A 165 -21.30 3.56 6.24
CA ARG A 165 -20.68 3.08 4.99
C ARG A 165 -19.15 3.21 4.95
N ASP A 166 -18.58 3.78 6.00
CA ASP A 166 -17.14 3.96 6.22
C ASP A 166 -16.70 3.33 7.56
N ASN A 167 -17.30 2.18 7.86
CA ASN A 167 -16.93 1.32 8.97
C ASN A 167 -15.85 0.33 8.52
N PHE A 168 -14.75 0.24 9.27
CA PHE A 168 -13.70 -0.75 9.04
C PHE A 168 -13.65 -1.75 10.19
N VAL A 169 -13.58 -3.02 9.85
CA VAL A 169 -13.39 -4.12 10.80
C VAL A 169 -12.02 -4.72 10.52
N ARG A 170 -11.11 -4.56 11.48
CA ARG A 170 -9.74 -5.05 11.37
C ARG A 170 -9.52 -6.25 12.28
N PHE A 171 -9.24 -7.39 11.67
CA PHE A 171 -8.77 -8.58 12.37
C PHE A 171 -7.26 -8.49 12.54
N SER A 172 -6.76 -9.10 13.61
CA SER A 172 -5.33 -9.20 13.92
C SER A 172 -4.94 -10.65 14.12
N GLN A 173 -3.63 -10.92 14.05
CA GLN A 173 -3.07 -12.24 14.34
C GLN A 173 -3.60 -12.77 15.70
N PRO A 174 -4.04 -14.03 15.77
CA PRO A 174 -4.44 -14.64 17.03
C PRO A 174 -3.30 -14.61 18.06
N ILE A 175 -3.66 -14.33 19.31
CA ILE A 175 -2.74 -14.47 20.46
C ILE A 175 -2.78 -15.94 20.89
N SER A 176 -1.64 -16.63 20.80
CA SER A 176 -1.49 -18.01 21.26
C SER A 176 -1.45 -18.07 22.79
N MET A 177 -2.39 -18.83 23.38
CA MET A 177 -2.47 -18.99 24.83
C MET A 177 -1.47 -20.02 25.38
N THR A 178 -1.02 -20.98 24.57
CA THR A 178 -0.01 -21.98 24.97
C THR A 178 1.21 -21.29 25.57
N GLN A 179 1.79 -20.32 24.84
CA GLN A 179 2.97 -19.57 25.29
C GLN A 179 2.73 -18.71 26.54
N MET A 180 1.49 -18.27 26.78
CA MET A 180 1.15 -17.44 27.93
C MET A 180 0.86 -18.26 29.18
N LEU A 181 0.37 -19.50 29.02
CA LEU A 181 -0.02 -20.39 30.11
C LEU A 181 1.13 -21.26 30.63
N ASP A 182 2.18 -21.50 29.83
CA ASP A 182 3.36 -22.32 30.18
C ASP A 182 4.20 -21.80 31.36
N GLY A 183 3.97 -20.57 31.83
CA GLY A 183 4.69 -19.97 32.96
C GLY A 183 4.02 -20.19 34.33
N ARG A 184 4.83 -20.24 35.42
CA ARG A 184 4.37 -20.29 36.84
C ARG A 184 3.67 -19.00 37.34
N SER A 185 3.14 -18.17 36.44
CA SER A 185 2.47 -16.92 36.80
C SER A 185 1.03 -17.17 37.26
N SER A 186 0.56 -16.38 38.24
CA SER A 186 -0.85 -16.39 38.66
C SER A 186 -1.78 -15.91 37.54
N ASP A 187 -3.02 -16.38 37.54
CA ASP A 187 -4.02 -16.06 36.51
C ASP A 187 -4.24 -14.56 36.38
N GLU A 188 -4.30 -13.85 37.51
CA GLU A 188 -4.47 -12.40 37.55
C GLU A 188 -3.30 -11.65 36.87
N ARG A 189 -2.05 -12.11 37.06
CA ARG A 189 -0.88 -11.51 36.38
C ARG A 189 -0.94 -11.73 34.87
N ILE A 190 -1.38 -12.91 34.43
CA ILE A 190 -1.55 -13.23 33.00
C ILE A 190 -2.67 -12.37 32.40
N ALA A 191 -3.80 -12.22 33.10
CA ALA A 191 -4.91 -11.37 32.70
C ALA A 191 -4.49 -9.89 32.55
N HIS A 192 -3.73 -9.35 33.51
CA HIS A 192 -3.16 -8.00 33.42
C HIS A 192 -2.22 -7.85 32.22
N LYS A 193 -1.34 -8.83 32.00
CA LYS A 193 -0.41 -8.84 30.85
C LYS A 193 -1.20 -8.84 29.54
N LEU A 194 -2.21 -9.71 29.41
CA LEU A 194 -3.06 -9.81 28.22
C LEU A 194 -3.82 -8.50 27.96
N SER A 195 -4.46 -7.94 28.98
CA SER A 195 -5.18 -6.66 28.88
C SER A 195 -4.24 -5.53 28.46
N ARG A 196 -3.04 -5.42 29.05
CA ARG A 196 -2.04 -4.42 28.67
C ARG A 196 -1.55 -4.58 27.24
N LEU A 197 -1.27 -5.80 26.81
CA LEU A 197 -0.86 -6.11 25.43
C LEU A 197 -1.97 -5.73 24.44
N ALA A 198 -3.22 -6.09 24.73
CA ALA A 198 -4.37 -5.75 23.90
C ALA A 198 -4.59 -4.22 23.82
N ARG A 199 -4.46 -3.48 24.95
CA ARG A 199 -4.51 -2.01 24.96
C ARG A 199 -3.47 -1.40 24.02
N PHE A 200 -2.23 -1.84 24.17
CA PHE A 200 -1.12 -1.33 23.38
C PHE A 200 -1.30 -1.65 21.90
N HIS A 201 -1.75 -2.86 21.58
CA HIS A 201 -2.09 -3.28 20.22
C HIS A 201 -3.17 -2.39 19.59
N PHE A 202 -4.30 -2.19 20.27
CA PHE A 202 -5.37 -1.32 19.77
C PHE A 202 -4.95 0.15 19.65
N TYR A 203 -4.05 0.61 20.53
CA TYR A 203 -3.48 1.95 20.42
C TYR A 203 -2.62 2.10 19.16
N ARG A 204 -1.70 1.16 18.88
CA ARG A 204 -0.88 1.15 17.66
C ARG A 204 -1.74 1.04 16.40
N LEU A 205 -2.73 0.15 16.39
CA LEU A 205 -3.68 0.03 15.27
C LEU A 205 -4.41 1.33 14.97
N ALA A 206 -4.82 2.07 16.00
CA ALA A 206 -5.46 3.37 15.82
C ALA A 206 -4.49 4.40 15.22
N GLN A 207 -3.22 4.43 15.65
CA GLN A 207 -2.20 5.31 15.05
C GLN A 207 -1.98 4.99 13.57
N THR A 208 -1.86 3.71 13.20
CA THR A 208 -1.70 3.27 11.82
C THR A 208 -2.89 3.66 10.93
N MET A 209 -4.12 3.50 11.43
CA MET A 209 -5.35 3.82 10.68
C MET A 209 -5.57 5.33 10.49
N LEU A 210 -5.38 6.10 11.56
CA LEU A 210 -5.65 7.54 11.57
C LEU A 210 -4.49 8.35 10.99
N GLY A 211 -3.27 7.83 11.09
CA GLY A 211 -2.05 8.55 10.76
C GLY A 211 -1.67 9.58 11.82
N PRO A 212 -0.53 10.28 11.63
CA PRO A 212 -0.09 11.34 12.51
C PRO A 212 -1.05 12.54 12.51
N LYS A 213 -0.91 13.40 13.53
CA LYS A 213 -1.73 14.60 13.67
C LYS A 213 -1.43 15.61 12.58
N LEU A 214 -2.48 16.18 11.99
CA LEU A 214 -2.37 17.22 10.98
C LEU A 214 -1.80 18.51 11.56
N VAL A 215 -0.71 19.00 10.97
CA VAL A 215 -0.11 20.31 11.28
C VAL A 215 -0.96 21.40 10.63
N TYR A 216 -1.31 22.44 11.39
CA TYR A 216 -2.03 23.59 10.83
C TYR A 216 -1.16 24.35 9.82
N ARG A 217 -1.78 24.84 8.75
CA ARG A 217 -1.11 25.58 7.68
C ARG A 217 -0.22 26.72 8.21
N ASN A 218 -0.82 27.63 8.98
CA ASN A 218 -0.11 28.77 9.54
C ASN A 218 1.00 28.36 10.54
N SER A 219 0.90 27.16 11.11
CA SER A 219 1.94 26.62 11.99
C SER A 219 3.09 26.03 11.17
N LEU A 220 2.80 25.41 10.02
CA LEU A 220 3.80 24.90 9.09
C LEU A 220 4.67 26.03 8.54
N ASP A 221 4.07 27.14 8.08
CA ASP A 221 4.82 28.29 7.55
C ASP A 221 5.79 28.85 8.60
N LYS A 222 5.28 29.07 9.82
CA LYS A 222 6.09 29.55 10.95
C LYS A 222 7.22 28.57 11.32
N ARG A 223 6.97 27.26 11.28
CA ARG A 223 8.00 26.24 11.55
C ARG A 223 9.09 26.23 10.49
N ILE A 224 8.72 26.32 9.21
CA ILE A 224 9.67 26.33 8.09
C ILE A 224 10.53 27.61 8.15
N ILE A 225 9.92 28.78 8.31
CA ILE A 225 10.64 30.06 8.38
C ILE A 225 11.60 30.10 9.58
N LYS A 226 11.19 29.53 10.72
CA LYS A 226 12.03 29.45 11.93
C LYS A 226 13.01 28.27 11.94
N SER A 227 13.09 27.48 10.86
CA SER A 227 14.01 26.36 10.80
C SER A 227 15.46 26.87 10.82
N PRO A 228 16.32 26.38 11.74
CA PRO A 228 17.73 26.73 11.76
C PRO A 228 18.44 26.46 10.43
N ALA A 229 18.00 25.44 9.68
CA ALA A 229 18.56 25.06 8.39
C ALA A 229 18.27 26.08 7.27
N LEU A 230 17.23 26.92 7.42
CA LEU A 230 16.85 27.92 6.42
C LEU A 230 17.49 29.28 6.64
N GLY A 231 17.87 29.63 7.87
CA GLY A 231 18.42 30.95 8.23
C GLY A 231 19.54 31.42 7.29
N PRO A 232 20.64 30.65 7.14
CA PRO A 232 21.74 31.02 6.25
C PRO A 232 21.32 31.17 4.78
N VAL A 233 20.35 30.37 4.31
CA VAL A 233 19.85 30.42 2.93
C VAL A 233 18.97 31.65 2.71
N ILE A 234 18.17 32.03 3.71
CA ILE A 234 17.33 33.23 3.70
C ILE A 234 18.22 34.48 3.66
N GLU A 235 19.27 34.52 4.47
CA GLU A 235 20.25 35.62 4.51
C GLU A 235 21.00 35.75 3.18
N GLU A 236 21.56 34.65 2.65
CA GLU A 236 22.25 34.63 1.35
C GLU A 236 21.31 35.13 0.22
N TYR A 237 20.07 34.64 0.20
CA TYR A 237 19.10 35.01 -0.83
C TYR A 237 18.67 36.48 -0.72
N GLY A 238 18.44 36.97 0.50
CA GLY A 238 18.09 38.37 0.78
C GLY A 238 19.20 39.32 0.34
N ALA A 239 20.45 39.01 0.68
CA ALA A 239 21.62 39.79 0.25
C ALA A 239 21.77 39.80 -1.27
N GLN A 240 21.65 38.64 -1.93
CA GLN A 240 21.77 38.52 -3.38
C GLN A 240 20.68 39.30 -4.14
N LYS A 241 19.45 39.29 -3.62
CA LYS A 241 18.28 39.92 -4.26
C LYS A 241 18.00 41.34 -3.76
N LYS A 242 18.78 41.84 -2.80
CA LYS A 242 18.58 43.14 -2.12
C LYS A 242 17.17 43.26 -1.52
N LEU A 243 16.69 42.18 -0.90
CA LEU A 243 15.39 42.12 -0.25
C LEU A 243 15.56 42.21 1.27
N THR A 244 14.59 42.82 1.93
CA THR A 244 14.49 42.79 3.40
C THR A 244 14.11 41.38 3.88
N THR A 245 14.44 41.05 5.13
CA THR A 245 14.10 39.74 5.72
C THR A 245 12.60 39.44 5.65
N GLU A 246 11.75 40.44 5.86
CA GLU A 246 10.30 40.29 5.77
C GLU A 246 9.84 39.94 4.34
N GLN A 247 10.41 40.57 3.32
CA GLN A 247 10.13 40.23 1.92
C GLN A 247 10.58 38.81 1.57
N VAL A 248 11.73 38.36 2.10
CA VAL A 248 12.17 36.96 1.89
C VAL A 248 11.24 35.99 2.60
N HIS A 249 10.74 36.31 3.80
CA HIS A 249 9.76 35.50 4.51
C HIS A 249 8.44 35.37 3.74
N ASP A 250 7.96 36.44 3.10
CA ASP A 250 6.78 36.39 2.23
C ASP A 250 7.01 35.47 1.01
N GLU A 251 8.19 35.56 0.37
CA GLU A 251 8.57 34.64 -0.70
C GLU A 251 8.64 33.18 -0.24
N VAL A 252 9.18 32.92 0.96
CA VAL A 252 9.15 31.58 1.57
C VAL A 252 7.70 31.11 1.77
N SER A 253 6.82 31.96 2.30
CA SER A 253 5.41 31.63 2.50
C SER A 253 4.72 31.25 1.19
N LYS A 254 4.94 32.02 0.11
CA LYS A 254 4.42 31.70 -1.23
C LYS A 254 4.95 30.35 -1.74
N MET A 255 6.23 30.06 -1.51
CA MET A 255 6.81 28.76 -1.88
C MET A 255 6.19 27.62 -1.08
N VAL A 256 5.97 27.80 0.23
CA VAL A 256 5.26 26.80 1.04
C VAL A 256 3.84 26.61 0.51
N ASP A 257 3.11 27.67 0.15
CA ASP A 257 1.78 27.63 -0.52
C ASP A 257 1.77 26.90 -1.84
N GLU A 258 2.79 27.09 -2.66
CA GLU A 258 2.98 26.31 -3.86
C GLU A 258 3.20 24.83 -3.55
N ILE A 259 4.01 24.51 -2.54
CA ILE A 259 4.46 23.14 -2.26
C ILE A 259 3.39 22.36 -1.49
N ALA A 260 3.04 22.80 -0.31
CA ALA A 260 2.51 21.94 0.73
C ALA A 260 1.04 21.49 0.50
N ALA A 261 0.73 20.30 1.02
CA ALA A 261 -0.60 19.71 0.93
C ALA A 261 -1.61 20.40 1.88
N ASN A 262 -2.90 20.06 1.73
CA ASN A 262 -3.98 20.52 2.61
C ASN A 262 -4.93 19.37 2.94
N TYR A 263 -4.39 18.33 3.59
CA TYR A 263 -5.04 17.04 3.82
C TYR A 263 -6.47 17.15 4.39
N SER A 264 -7.43 16.42 3.82
CA SER A 264 -8.83 16.44 4.23
C SER A 264 -9.46 15.04 4.23
N GLU A 265 -9.82 14.55 5.43
CA GLU A 265 -10.51 13.26 5.59
C GLU A 265 -11.81 13.20 4.79
N ARG A 266 -12.57 14.30 4.74
CA ARG A 266 -13.84 14.35 3.99
C ARG A 266 -13.62 14.08 2.51
N VAL A 267 -12.58 14.67 1.92
CA VAL A 267 -12.23 14.46 0.51
C VAL A 267 -11.78 13.03 0.28
N LEU A 268 -11.00 12.46 1.19
CA LEU A 268 -10.59 11.05 1.10
C LEU A 268 -11.78 10.09 1.17
N ARG A 269 -12.75 10.32 2.05
CA ARG A 269 -13.96 9.50 2.15
C ARG A 269 -14.83 9.57 0.90
N ILE A 270 -15.00 10.78 0.34
CA ILE A 270 -15.71 10.95 -0.93
C ILE A 270 -14.93 10.29 -2.06
N GLY A 271 -13.61 10.51 -2.08
CA GLY A 271 -12.67 9.91 -3.02
C GLY A 271 -12.75 8.40 -3.01
N ASP A 272 -12.74 7.74 -1.84
CA ASP A 272 -12.89 6.29 -1.73
C ASP A 272 -14.17 5.80 -2.41
N ARG A 273 -15.32 6.46 -2.22
CA ARG A 273 -16.58 6.05 -2.88
C ARG A 273 -16.50 6.19 -4.40
N VAL A 274 -15.99 7.32 -4.88
CA VAL A 274 -15.85 7.59 -6.32
C VAL A 274 -14.84 6.62 -6.96
N LEU A 275 -13.70 6.41 -6.33
CA LEU A 275 -12.65 5.51 -6.80
C LEU A 275 -13.12 4.05 -6.72
N SER A 276 -13.86 3.65 -5.69
CA SER A 276 -14.45 2.31 -5.62
C SER A 276 -15.40 2.05 -6.78
N TRP A 277 -16.23 3.04 -7.12
CA TRP A 277 -17.08 2.96 -8.31
C TRP A 277 -16.22 2.89 -9.58
N LEU A 278 -15.19 3.71 -9.70
CA LEU A 278 -14.27 3.74 -10.84
C LEU A 278 -13.63 2.36 -11.08
N TRP A 279 -13.05 1.78 -10.02
CA TRP A 279 -12.32 0.52 -10.06
C TRP A 279 -13.19 -0.73 -10.18
N ASN A 280 -14.50 -0.64 -9.92
CA ASN A 280 -15.43 -1.76 -10.09
C ASN A 280 -16.29 -1.64 -11.34
N LYS A 281 -16.48 -0.42 -11.86
CA LYS A 281 -17.27 -0.18 -13.06
C LYS A 281 -16.41 -0.19 -14.32
N LEU A 282 -15.25 0.45 -14.28
CA LEU A 282 -14.36 0.52 -15.43
C LEU A 282 -13.37 -0.63 -15.41
N TYR A 283 -12.78 -0.88 -14.24
CA TYR A 283 -12.01 -2.08 -13.98
C TYR A 283 -12.90 -3.14 -13.32
N LYS A 284 -12.62 -4.43 -13.52
CA LYS A 284 -13.25 -5.57 -12.85
C LYS A 284 -12.67 -5.78 -11.44
N GLY A 285 -12.29 -4.69 -10.76
CA GLY A 285 -11.64 -4.68 -9.44
C GLY A 285 -10.13 -4.44 -9.46
N VAL A 286 -9.55 -4.44 -8.25
CA VAL A 286 -8.11 -4.28 -8.00
C VAL A 286 -7.60 -5.53 -7.28
N ASN A 287 -6.65 -6.22 -7.90
CA ASN A 287 -5.86 -7.28 -7.29
C ASN A 287 -4.71 -6.65 -6.49
N ILE A 288 -4.54 -7.08 -5.24
CA ILE A 288 -3.54 -6.54 -4.33
C ILE A 288 -2.75 -7.72 -3.77
N ALA A 289 -1.44 -7.76 -4.01
CA ALA A 289 -0.55 -8.76 -3.45
C ALA A 289 0.45 -8.13 -2.47
N ASN A 290 0.93 -8.93 -1.51
CA ASN A 290 1.97 -8.58 -0.54
C ASN A 290 1.67 -7.38 0.37
N ALA A 291 0.39 -7.00 0.54
CA ALA A 291 0.00 -5.86 1.38
C ALA A 291 0.35 -6.04 2.86
N GLU A 292 0.52 -7.28 3.33
CA GLU A 292 0.88 -7.56 4.73
C GLU A 292 2.20 -6.93 5.13
N ARG A 293 3.20 -6.93 4.23
CA ARG A 293 4.52 -6.31 4.48
C ARG A 293 4.36 -4.85 4.90
N VAL A 294 3.55 -4.10 4.16
CA VAL A 294 3.29 -2.68 4.45
C VAL A 294 2.48 -2.49 5.72
N ARG A 295 1.49 -3.36 5.97
CA ARG A 295 0.70 -3.31 7.21
C ARG A 295 1.55 -3.57 8.44
N GLN A 296 2.57 -4.42 8.35
CA GLN A 296 3.53 -4.69 9.42
C GLN A 296 4.43 -3.47 9.67
N LEU A 297 5.10 -2.94 8.64
CA LEU A 297 5.92 -1.72 8.75
C LEU A 297 5.15 -0.55 9.39
N SER A 298 3.89 -0.36 8.98
CA SER A 298 3.07 0.72 9.51
C SER A 298 2.62 0.47 10.96
N GLN A 299 2.48 -0.78 11.37
CA GLN A 299 2.27 -1.12 12.78
C GLN A 299 3.53 -0.86 13.59
N ASP A 300 4.71 -1.23 13.06
CA ASP A 300 6.05 -1.03 13.64
C ASP A 300 6.46 0.43 13.78
N GLY A 301 5.66 1.34 13.23
CA GLY A 301 5.87 2.77 13.39
C GLY A 301 6.99 3.29 12.50
N GLU A 302 7.33 2.55 11.45
CA GLU A 302 8.30 2.98 10.45
C GLU A 302 7.73 4.07 9.55
N GLU A 303 8.59 4.96 9.09
CA GLU A 303 8.25 5.99 8.12
C GLU A 303 8.32 5.45 6.70
N ILE A 304 7.14 5.21 6.12
CA ILE A 304 7.02 4.51 4.84
C ILE A 304 7.09 5.50 3.68
N ILE A 305 8.02 5.25 2.78
CA ILE A 305 8.17 5.94 1.51
C ILE A 305 7.77 5.01 0.38
N TYR A 306 6.56 5.20 -0.17
CA TYR A 306 6.09 4.42 -1.30
C TYR A 306 6.74 4.88 -2.60
N VAL A 307 7.38 3.95 -3.31
CA VAL A 307 8.07 4.23 -4.57
C VAL A 307 7.50 3.35 -5.68
N PRO A 308 6.35 3.75 -6.27
CA PRO A 308 5.74 3.01 -7.36
C PRO A 308 6.43 3.23 -8.71
N CYS A 309 6.29 2.26 -9.62
CA CYS A 309 6.49 2.54 -11.04
C CYS A 309 5.42 3.49 -11.60
N HIS A 310 5.71 4.14 -12.72
CA HIS A 310 4.83 5.09 -13.37
C HIS A 310 4.51 4.70 -14.82
N ARG A 311 3.26 4.29 -15.06
CA ARG A 311 2.78 3.76 -16.33
C ARG A 311 1.49 4.42 -16.83
N SER A 312 0.67 4.98 -15.94
CA SER A 312 -0.63 5.60 -16.28
C SER A 312 -0.92 6.84 -15.42
N HIS A 313 -1.83 7.72 -15.88
CA HIS A 313 -2.42 8.75 -15.02
C HIS A 313 -3.26 8.17 -13.88
N MET A 314 -3.70 6.91 -14.00
CA MET A 314 -4.41 6.19 -12.95
C MET A 314 -3.54 5.91 -11.72
N ASP A 315 -2.21 5.89 -11.89
CA ASP A 315 -1.24 5.65 -10.79
C ASP A 315 -1.34 6.71 -9.70
N TYR A 316 -1.75 7.94 -10.05
CA TYR A 316 -1.93 9.01 -9.06
C TYR A 316 -2.98 8.64 -8.01
N LEU A 317 -4.01 7.90 -8.41
CA LEU A 317 -5.18 7.59 -7.59
C LEU A 317 -5.12 6.17 -7.00
N LEU A 318 -4.59 5.21 -7.76
CA LEU A 318 -4.67 3.78 -7.44
C LEU A 318 -4.01 3.45 -6.10
N LEU A 319 -2.75 3.84 -5.91
CA LEU A 319 -2.02 3.46 -4.70
C LEU A 319 -2.65 4.06 -3.43
N SER A 320 -3.03 5.34 -3.45
CA SER A 320 -3.66 6.00 -2.29
C SER A 320 -5.01 5.36 -1.95
N TYR A 321 -5.78 4.96 -2.98
CA TYR A 321 -6.99 4.17 -2.79
C TYR A 321 -6.71 2.82 -2.13
N VAL A 322 -5.70 2.09 -2.60
CA VAL A 322 -5.31 0.80 -2.03
C VAL A 322 -4.86 0.95 -0.58
N ILE A 323 -3.97 1.89 -0.27
CA ILE A 323 -3.50 2.14 1.11
C ILE A 323 -4.67 2.48 2.03
N TYR A 324 -5.58 3.36 1.59
CA TYR A 324 -6.79 3.66 2.34
C TYR A 324 -7.63 2.39 2.60
N ARG A 325 -7.86 1.58 1.57
CA ARG A 325 -8.61 0.32 1.71
C ARG A 325 -7.91 -0.74 2.55
N GLN A 326 -6.58 -0.69 2.67
CA GLN A 326 -5.77 -1.56 3.52
C GLN A 326 -5.71 -1.11 5.00
N GLY A 327 -6.53 -0.12 5.41
CA GLY A 327 -6.60 0.26 6.82
C GLY A 327 -5.45 1.15 7.29
N MET A 328 -4.80 1.86 6.36
CA MET A 328 -3.69 2.76 6.65
C MET A 328 -4.01 4.19 6.19
N ALA A 329 -3.32 5.17 6.78
CA ALA A 329 -3.40 6.56 6.35
C ALA A 329 -2.78 6.73 4.95
N PRO A 330 -3.49 7.32 3.97
CA PRO A 330 -2.94 7.64 2.65
C PRO A 330 -1.69 8.53 2.73
N PRO A 331 -0.69 8.30 1.86
CA PRO A 331 0.55 9.05 1.89
C PRO A 331 0.39 10.47 1.34
N HIS A 332 1.32 11.34 1.73
CA HIS A 332 1.56 12.61 1.06
C HIS A 332 2.23 12.36 -0.28
N ILE A 333 1.69 12.91 -1.36
CA ILE A 333 2.08 12.53 -2.73
C ILE A 333 2.87 13.66 -3.37
N ALA A 334 4.12 13.40 -3.76
CA ALA A 334 4.86 14.33 -4.60
C ALA A 334 4.26 14.35 -6.01
N ALA A 335 3.78 15.52 -6.43
CA ALA A 335 3.19 15.73 -7.74
C ALA A 335 3.89 16.86 -8.49
N GLY A 336 3.96 16.77 -9.82
CA GLY A 336 4.44 17.89 -10.63
C GLY A 336 3.47 19.06 -10.59
N ILE A 337 3.97 20.29 -10.47
CA ILE A 337 3.15 21.52 -10.41
C ILE A 337 2.21 21.69 -11.62
N ASN A 338 2.52 21.06 -12.76
CA ASN A 338 1.65 21.00 -13.93
C ASN A 338 0.29 20.32 -13.68
N LEU A 339 0.14 19.58 -12.59
CA LEU A 339 -1.11 18.97 -12.15
C LEU A 339 -1.92 19.89 -11.21
N SER A 340 -1.37 21.03 -10.79
CA SER A 340 -2.02 21.99 -9.88
C SER A 340 -2.83 23.06 -10.62
N PHE A 341 -3.77 22.65 -11.48
CA PHE A 341 -4.68 23.57 -12.18
C PHE A 341 -6.07 23.56 -11.52
N TRP A 342 -6.83 24.66 -11.60
CA TRP A 342 -8.20 24.67 -11.09
C TRP A 342 -9.13 23.88 -12.03
N PRO A 343 -10.02 22.99 -11.52
CA PRO A 343 -10.31 22.71 -10.11
C PRO A 343 -9.51 21.52 -9.50
N ALA A 344 -8.69 20.81 -10.27
CA ALA A 344 -8.02 19.58 -9.84
C ALA A 344 -6.98 19.80 -8.72
N GLY A 345 -6.16 20.85 -8.79
CA GLY A 345 -5.11 21.18 -7.83
C GLY A 345 -5.61 21.22 -6.37
N PRO A 346 -6.64 22.05 -6.05
CA PRO A 346 -7.23 22.07 -4.71
C PRO A 346 -7.78 20.72 -4.23
N ILE A 347 -8.31 19.88 -5.12
CA ILE A 347 -8.78 18.54 -4.78
C ILE A 347 -7.59 17.63 -4.44
N PHE A 348 -6.55 17.65 -5.26
CA PHE A 348 -5.34 16.86 -5.03
C PHE A 348 -4.61 17.27 -3.75
N ARG A 349 -4.48 18.57 -3.45
CA ARG A 349 -3.94 19.04 -2.15
C ARG A 349 -4.71 18.45 -0.98
N ARG A 350 -6.04 18.38 -1.10
CA ARG A 350 -6.93 17.77 -0.10
C ARG A 350 -6.82 16.26 -0.01
N GLY A 351 -6.42 15.61 -1.09
CA GLY A 351 -6.04 14.19 -1.11
C GLY A 351 -4.63 13.90 -0.60
N GLY A 352 -3.86 14.92 -0.20
CA GLY A 352 -2.49 14.76 0.30
C GLY A 352 -1.38 15.08 -0.72
N ALA A 353 -1.71 15.56 -1.93
CA ALA A 353 -0.68 15.95 -2.89
C ALA A 353 0.04 17.24 -2.49
N PHE A 354 1.36 17.21 -2.53
CA PHE A 354 2.22 18.38 -2.48
C PHE A 354 2.94 18.52 -3.82
N PHE A 355 3.17 19.75 -4.25
CA PHE A 355 3.62 20.03 -5.60
C PHE A 355 5.09 20.42 -5.65
N MET A 356 5.77 19.95 -6.69
CA MET A 356 7.15 20.27 -6.97
C MET A 356 7.31 20.82 -8.38
N ARG A 357 8.23 21.77 -8.54
CA ARG A 357 8.69 22.23 -9.85
C ARG A 357 9.46 21.12 -10.57
N ARG A 358 9.49 21.17 -11.90
CA ARG A 358 10.23 20.18 -12.72
C ARG A 358 11.75 20.28 -12.53
N THR A 359 12.25 21.47 -12.24
CA THR A 359 13.68 21.74 -11.99
C THR A 359 13.83 22.69 -10.82
N PHE A 360 14.83 22.43 -9.99
CA PHE A 360 15.20 23.29 -8.87
C PHE A 360 16.46 24.12 -9.21
N LYS A 361 17.01 23.93 -10.42
CA LYS A 361 18.25 24.57 -10.87
C LYS A 361 18.11 26.09 -10.84
N GLY A 362 19.07 26.76 -10.22
CA GLY A 362 19.10 28.23 -10.13
C GLY A 362 18.23 28.84 -9.03
N ASN A 363 17.48 28.04 -8.26
CA ASN A 363 16.69 28.53 -7.13
C ASN A 363 17.02 27.77 -5.84
N LYS A 364 18.11 28.20 -5.17
CA LYS A 364 18.59 27.61 -3.92
C LYS A 364 17.55 27.70 -2.79
N LEU A 365 16.85 28.83 -2.70
CA LEU A 365 15.81 29.06 -1.69
C LEU A 365 14.67 28.06 -1.83
N TYR A 366 14.12 27.89 -3.03
CA TYR A 366 13.06 26.90 -3.28
C TYR A 366 13.51 25.48 -2.91
N ALA A 367 14.73 25.10 -3.29
CA ALA A 367 15.26 23.78 -2.95
C ALA A 367 15.38 23.59 -1.42
N ALA A 368 15.73 24.65 -0.67
CA ALA A 368 15.81 24.60 0.79
C ALA A 368 14.43 24.51 1.44
N VAL A 369 13.47 25.34 1.00
CA VAL A 369 12.08 25.29 1.47
C VAL A 369 11.44 23.93 1.21
N PHE A 370 11.65 23.37 0.01
CA PHE A 370 11.12 22.05 -0.33
C PHE A 370 11.74 20.92 0.52
N ARG A 371 13.05 20.97 0.76
CA ARG A 371 13.75 20.02 1.63
C ARG A 371 13.26 20.12 3.08
N GLU A 372 13.08 21.32 3.59
CA GLU A 372 12.54 21.51 4.94
C GLU A 372 11.10 20.99 5.05
N TYR A 373 10.26 21.26 4.05
CA TYR A 373 8.92 20.70 4.02
C TYR A 373 8.92 19.16 4.05
N LEU A 374 9.79 18.50 3.26
CA LEU A 374 9.94 17.05 3.31
C LEU A 374 10.41 16.56 4.68
N HIS A 375 11.40 17.23 5.28
CA HIS A 375 11.86 16.90 6.63
C HIS A 375 10.73 17.02 7.66
N GLN A 376 9.90 18.07 7.59
CA GLN A 376 8.71 18.19 8.44
C GLN A 376 7.72 17.05 8.22
N LEU A 377 7.56 16.54 6.99
CA LEU A 377 6.72 15.37 6.76
C LEU A 377 7.27 14.12 7.47
N PHE A 378 8.58 13.85 7.33
CA PHE A 378 9.21 12.69 7.96
C PHE A 378 9.22 12.80 9.49
N ASN A 379 9.56 13.98 10.04
CA ASN A 379 9.63 14.22 11.48
C ASN A 379 8.25 14.07 12.16
N ASN A 380 7.18 14.49 11.48
CA ASN A 380 5.81 14.33 12.01
C ASN A 380 5.23 12.93 11.77
N GLY A 381 5.95 12.08 11.05
CA GLY A 381 5.61 10.70 10.82
C GLY A 381 4.60 10.45 9.71
N TYR A 382 4.63 11.28 8.68
CA TYR A 382 3.79 11.11 7.50
C TYR A 382 4.46 10.19 6.49
N SER A 383 3.72 9.18 6.05
CA SER A 383 4.10 8.43 4.86
C SER A 383 4.11 9.33 3.62
N VAL A 384 5.06 9.08 2.72
CA VAL A 384 5.26 9.86 1.49
C VAL A 384 5.24 8.92 0.29
N LYS A 385 4.79 9.41 -0.87
CA LYS A 385 4.81 8.71 -2.14
C LYS A 385 5.47 9.58 -3.20
N TYR A 386 6.42 9.03 -3.95
CA TYR A 386 6.95 9.68 -5.15
C TYR A 386 7.40 8.66 -6.20
N PHE A 387 7.46 9.08 -7.46
CA PHE A 387 7.93 8.25 -8.56
C PHE A 387 9.42 8.53 -8.82
N THR A 388 10.27 7.51 -8.70
CA THR A 388 11.70 7.63 -9.01
C THR A 388 11.96 7.74 -10.51
N GLU A 389 11.11 7.21 -11.38
CA GLU A 389 11.28 7.27 -12.84
C GLU A 389 11.24 8.70 -13.43
N GLY A 390 10.70 9.68 -12.68
CA GLY A 390 10.58 11.09 -13.12
C GLY A 390 9.54 11.34 -14.23
N GLY A 391 8.93 10.28 -14.78
CA GLY A 391 7.86 10.35 -15.77
C GLY A 391 7.28 8.97 -16.08
N ARG A 392 6.18 8.94 -16.83
CA ARG A 392 5.50 7.71 -17.24
C ARG A 392 6.32 6.95 -18.27
N SER A 393 6.48 5.63 -18.15
CA SER A 393 7.08 4.83 -19.21
C SER A 393 6.20 4.82 -20.46
N ARG A 394 6.79 5.07 -21.64
CA ARG A 394 6.12 4.93 -22.95
C ARG A 394 6.29 3.55 -23.56
N THR A 395 7.24 2.76 -23.06
CA THR A 395 7.57 1.44 -23.63
C THR A 395 7.09 0.30 -22.75
N GLY A 396 6.59 0.57 -21.54
CA GLY A 396 6.19 -0.43 -20.55
C GLY A 396 7.33 -0.90 -19.65
N ARG A 397 8.59 -0.72 -20.10
CA ARG A 397 9.80 -0.97 -19.30
C ARG A 397 10.01 0.12 -18.26
N LEU A 398 10.63 -0.21 -17.13
CA LEU A 398 11.04 0.79 -16.15
C LEU A 398 12.07 1.75 -16.76
N LEU A 399 12.01 3.01 -16.35
CA LEU A 399 12.99 4.04 -16.71
C LEU A 399 14.14 4.09 -15.71
N ASN A 400 15.29 4.62 -16.13
CA ASN A 400 16.38 4.92 -15.21
C ASN A 400 15.92 5.88 -14.10
N PRO A 401 16.19 5.58 -12.82
CA PRO A 401 15.66 6.36 -11.72
C PRO A 401 16.33 7.75 -11.64
N LYS A 402 15.53 8.75 -11.28
CA LYS A 402 15.97 10.08 -10.87
C LYS A 402 16.19 10.06 -9.36
N THR A 403 17.43 10.33 -8.97
CA THR A 403 17.89 10.17 -7.58
C THR A 403 17.59 11.35 -6.67
N GLY A 404 17.07 12.47 -7.19
CA GLY A 404 16.85 13.69 -6.38
C GLY A 404 15.98 13.48 -5.15
N MET A 405 14.82 12.82 -5.28
CA MET A 405 13.93 12.54 -4.14
C MET A 405 14.52 11.50 -3.19
N VAL A 406 15.25 10.51 -3.70
CA VAL A 406 15.96 9.51 -2.89
C VAL A 406 17.05 10.19 -2.06
N ALA A 407 17.85 11.06 -2.68
CA ALA A 407 18.86 11.87 -1.99
C ALA A 407 18.25 12.74 -0.89
N MET A 408 17.12 13.42 -1.16
CA MET A 408 16.42 14.22 -0.15
C MET A 408 15.87 13.36 1.00
N THR A 409 15.51 12.11 0.73
CA THR A 409 15.03 11.17 1.75
C THR A 409 16.19 10.71 2.66
N VAL A 410 17.31 10.31 2.07
CA VAL A 410 18.53 9.96 2.84
C VAL A 410 19.06 11.16 3.63
N GLN A 411 19.04 12.36 3.03
CA GLN A 411 19.39 13.60 3.72
C GLN A 411 18.42 13.92 4.87
N GLY A 412 17.13 13.62 4.71
CA GLY A 412 16.14 13.73 5.77
C GLY A 412 16.48 12.83 6.96
N LEU A 413 16.92 11.60 6.70
CA LEU A 413 17.41 10.66 7.71
C LEU A 413 18.65 11.20 8.46
N LEU A 414 19.60 11.80 7.73
CA LEU A 414 20.80 12.42 8.29
C LEU A 414 20.54 13.66 9.16
N ARG A 415 19.29 14.11 9.29
CA ARG A 415 18.92 15.15 10.26
C ARG A 415 18.55 14.60 11.64
N GLY A 416 18.74 13.31 11.87
CA GLY A 416 18.52 12.68 13.17
C GLY A 416 17.05 12.41 13.47
N LEU A 417 16.36 11.73 12.54
CA LEU A 417 14.98 11.31 12.76
C LEU A 417 14.90 10.18 13.79
N ASP A 418 13.92 10.26 14.69
CA ASP A 418 13.69 9.23 15.72
C ASP A 418 13.20 7.90 15.13
N ARG A 419 12.47 7.96 14.02
CA ARG A 419 11.86 6.80 13.37
C ARG A 419 12.68 6.37 12.17
N PRO A 420 12.87 5.05 11.96
CA PRO A 420 13.54 4.56 10.76
C PRO A 420 12.70 4.87 9.53
N ILE A 421 13.37 5.15 8.42
CA ILE A 421 12.73 5.33 7.11
C ILE A 421 12.86 4.04 6.31
N THR A 422 11.75 3.58 5.76
CA THR A 422 11.72 2.41 4.88
C THR A 422 11.05 2.74 3.56
N MET A 423 11.76 2.46 2.47
CA MET A 423 11.23 2.59 1.12
C MET A 423 10.50 1.32 0.73
N VAL A 424 9.28 1.45 0.22
CA VAL A 424 8.47 0.34 -0.26
C VAL A 424 8.32 0.46 -1.78
N PRO A 425 9.04 -0.36 -2.55
CA PRO A 425 8.86 -0.50 -4.00
C PRO A 425 7.44 -0.99 -4.32
N VAL A 426 6.79 -0.41 -5.32
CA VAL A 426 5.41 -0.82 -5.69
C VAL A 426 5.26 -1.02 -7.19
N TYR A 427 4.85 -2.21 -7.60
CA TYR A 427 4.43 -2.46 -8.96
C TYR A 427 2.96 -2.05 -9.16
N LEU A 428 2.70 -1.27 -10.22
CA LEU A 428 1.37 -0.91 -10.69
C LEU A 428 1.19 -1.45 -12.12
N GLY A 429 0.15 -2.26 -12.33
CA GLY A 429 -0.17 -2.87 -13.62
C GLY A 429 -1.66 -2.75 -13.96
N TYR A 430 -1.98 -2.73 -15.24
CA TYR A 430 -3.36 -2.63 -15.74
C TYR A 430 -3.53 -3.48 -16.99
N ASP A 431 -4.71 -4.09 -17.13
CA ASP A 431 -5.08 -4.79 -18.36
C ASP A 431 -5.43 -3.81 -19.50
N HIS A 432 -5.84 -2.58 -19.15
CA HIS A 432 -6.02 -1.48 -20.08
C HIS A 432 -5.47 -0.15 -19.53
N VAL A 433 -4.51 0.42 -20.26
CA VAL A 433 -3.96 1.76 -20.06
C VAL A 433 -4.47 2.65 -21.20
N MET A 434 -5.23 3.69 -20.86
CA MET A 434 -5.90 4.58 -21.83
C MET A 434 -4.92 5.39 -22.68
N GLU A 435 -3.77 5.73 -22.11
CA GLU A 435 -2.79 6.63 -22.70
C GLU A 435 -1.84 5.94 -23.68
N VAL A 436 -1.95 4.62 -23.85
CA VAL A 436 -1.02 3.87 -24.70
C VAL A 436 -1.09 4.34 -26.15
N SER A 437 -2.27 4.70 -26.65
CA SER A 437 -2.42 5.24 -28.02
C SER A 437 -1.71 6.58 -28.22
N THR A 438 -1.65 7.44 -27.20
CA THR A 438 -0.92 8.71 -27.28
C THR A 438 0.58 8.52 -27.12
N TYR A 439 1.02 7.51 -26.37
CA TYR A 439 2.44 7.12 -26.29
C TYR A 439 3.00 6.67 -27.64
N HIS A 440 2.21 5.99 -28.47
CA HIS A 440 2.64 5.64 -29.83
C HIS A 440 2.86 6.86 -30.71
N GLY A 441 2.02 7.90 -30.56
CA GLY A 441 2.21 9.17 -31.23
C GLY A 441 3.52 9.84 -30.81
N GLU A 442 3.78 9.91 -29.50
CA GLU A 442 5.02 10.48 -28.94
C GLU A 442 6.27 9.76 -29.45
N LEU A 443 6.27 8.41 -29.45
CA LEU A 443 7.39 7.60 -29.93
C LEU A 443 7.63 7.73 -31.44
N LYS A 444 6.61 8.12 -32.22
CA LYS A 444 6.72 8.43 -33.66
C LYS A 444 7.14 9.88 -33.92
N GLY A 445 7.55 10.63 -32.89
CA GLY A 445 8.06 12.00 -33.01
C GLY A 445 6.99 13.09 -32.89
N LYS A 446 5.73 12.75 -32.56
CA LYS A 446 4.75 13.79 -32.20
C LYS A 446 5.17 14.46 -30.90
N SER A 447 4.96 15.77 -30.81
CA SER A 447 5.20 16.51 -29.58
C SER A 447 4.30 15.97 -28.46
N LYS A 448 4.81 15.99 -27.23
CA LYS A 448 4.07 15.58 -26.05
C LYS A 448 2.80 16.42 -25.92
N GLU A 449 1.63 15.81 -26.14
CA GLU A 449 0.37 16.48 -25.93
C GLU A 449 0.17 16.77 -24.44
N LYS A 450 -0.27 17.99 -24.11
CA LYS A 450 -0.73 18.32 -22.75
C LYS A 450 -2.10 17.70 -22.56
N GLU A 451 -2.15 16.39 -22.31
CA GLU A 451 -3.41 15.73 -21.98
C GLU A 451 -3.98 16.33 -20.68
N SER A 452 -5.20 16.84 -20.78
CA SER A 452 -5.95 17.33 -19.63
C SER A 452 -6.63 16.15 -18.93
N MET A 453 -6.54 16.07 -17.60
CA MET A 453 -7.30 15.06 -16.84
C MET A 453 -8.81 15.11 -17.13
N GLY A 454 -9.34 16.27 -17.54
CA GLY A 454 -10.74 16.41 -17.98
C GLY A 454 -11.07 15.62 -19.25
N GLN A 455 -10.12 15.50 -20.19
CA GLN A 455 -10.26 14.64 -21.36
C GLN A 455 -10.25 13.17 -20.96
N VAL A 456 -9.37 12.79 -20.03
CA VAL A 456 -9.34 11.43 -19.45
C VAL A 456 -10.70 11.08 -18.84
N PHE A 457 -11.29 11.94 -18.02
CA PHE A 457 -12.63 11.74 -17.44
C PHE A 457 -13.76 11.62 -18.49
N LYS A 458 -13.68 12.36 -19.60
CA LYS A 458 -14.67 12.26 -20.69
C LYS A 458 -14.56 10.92 -21.42
N THR A 459 -13.34 10.44 -21.64
CA THR A 459 -13.04 9.14 -22.27
C THR A 459 -13.46 7.98 -21.36
N LEU A 460 -13.23 8.11 -20.04
CA LEU A 460 -13.66 7.13 -19.02
C LEU A 460 -15.17 6.84 -19.06
N ARG A 461 -16.02 7.79 -19.49
CA ARG A 461 -17.48 7.59 -19.57
C ARG A 461 -17.92 6.72 -20.75
N LYS A 462 -17.08 6.57 -21.79
CA LYS A 462 -17.41 5.85 -23.04
C LYS A 462 -16.97 4.39 -23.06
N LEU A 463 -16.11 3.99 -22.14
CA LEU A 463 -15.48 2.66 -22.13
C LEU A 463 -16.09 1.80 -21.02
N LYS A 464 -16.36 0.52 -21.32
CA LYS A 464 -17.13 -0.37 -20.43
C LYS A 464 -16.32 -1.48 -19.77
N ASN A 465 -15.12 -1.81 -20.26
CA ASN A 465 -14.29 -2.87 -19.66
C ASN A 465 -12.79 -2.58 -19.85
N PHE A 466 -12.09 -2.33 -18.75
CA PHE A 466 -10.63 -2.13 -18.70
C PHE A 466 -9.87 -3.31 -18.11
N GLY A 467 -10.55 -4.45 -17.91
CA GLY A 467 -9.97 -5.59 -17.21
C GLY A 467 -9.66 -5.24 -15.76
N ARG A 468 -8.55 -5.73 -15.20
CA ARG A 468 -8.19 -5.51 -13.79
C ARG A 468 -7.02 -4.55 -13.64
N ALA A 469 -6.92 -3.97 -12.44
CA ALA A 469 -5.72 -3.28 -11.98
C ALA A 469 -4.99 -4.14 -10.95
N TYR A 470 -3.67 -4.03 -10.90
CA TYR A 470 -2.79 -4.85 -10.06
C TYR A 470 -1.87 -3.93 -9.26
N VAL A 471 -1.79 -4.18 -7.95
CA VAL A 471 -0.89 -3.48 -7.03
C VAL A 471 -0.14 -4.50 -6.20
N ASN A 472 1.16 -4.60 -6.43
CA ASN A 472 2.02 -5.50 -5.68
C ASN A 472 3.04 -4.70 -4.90
N PHE A 473 3.17 -4.99 -3.62
CA PHE A 473 4.20 -4.40 -2.77
C PHE A 473 5.47 -5.26 -2.84
N GLY A 474 6.58 -4.62 -3.20
CA GLY A 474 7.90 -5.26 -3.30
C GLY A 474 8.56 -5.44 -1.95
N GLU A 475 9.79 -5.95 -1.98
CA GLU A 475 10.59 -6.09 -0.76
C GLU A 475 10.98 -4.70 -0.21
N PRO A 476 10.62 -4.38 1.05
CA PRO A 476 10.97 -3.10 1.65
C PRO A 476 12.48 -2.92 1.80
N ILE A 477 12.94 -1.68 1.68
CA ILE A 477 14.33 -1.28 1.85
C ILE A 477 14.41 -0.35 3.05
N SER A 478 14.79 -0.88 4.22
CA SER A 478 15.08 -0.08 5.41
C SER A 478 16.35 0.72 5.17
N LEU A 479 16.25 2.05 5.16
CA LEU A 479 17.39 2.91 4.88
C LEU A 479 18.44 2.82 5.97
N ASN A 480 18.02 2.76 7.24
CA ASN A 480 18.92 2.59 8.38
C ASN A 480 19.74 1.30 8.25
N LYS A 481 19.07 0.16 8.02
CA LYS A 481 19.74 -1.13 7.86
C LYS A 481 20.67 -1.13 6.64
N HIS A 482 20.23 -0.56 5.53
CA HIS A 482 21.04 -0.50 4.32
C HIS A 482 22.29 0.36 4.51
N LEU A 483 22.18 1.49 5.22
CA LEU A 483 23.34 2.32 5.56
C LEU A 483 24.26 1.62 6.56
N ASP A 484 23.73 0.88 7.53
CA ASP A 484 24.53 0.06 8.46
C ASP A 484 25.39 -0.98 7.72
N GLU A 485 24.86 -1.55 6.64
CA GLU A 485 25.54 -2.57 5.82
C GLU A 485 26.56 -1.96 4.83
N THR A 486 26.29 -0.77 4.29
CA THR A 486 27.06 -0.19 3.17
C THR A 486 28.01 0.93 3.59
N VAL A 487 27.73 1.63 4.68
CA VAL A 487 28.49 2.78 5.18
C VAL A 487 28.54 2.72 6.72
N PRO A 488 29.45 1.94 7.33
CA PRO A 488 29.45 1.67 8.77
C PRO A 488 29.37 2.93 9.67
N ASP A 489 30.08 3.99 9.30
CA ASP A 489 30.20 5.24 10.08
C ASP A 489 29.20 6.33 9.64
N TRP A 490 28.14 5.98 8.90
CA TRP A 490 27.18 6.97 8.38
C TRP A 490 26.54 7.84 9.47
N ARG A 491 26.44 7.32 10.70
CA ARG A 491 25.88 8.04 11.86
C ARG A 491 26.70 9.26 12.26
N GLU A 492 28.00 9.29 11.97
CA GLU A 492 28.85 10.47 12.19
C GLU A 492 28.47 11.63 11.27
N SER A 493 27.80 11.34 10.15
CA SER A 493 27.30 12.36 9.22
C SER A 493 25.94 12.93 9.63
N ILE A 494 25.38 12.51 10.78
CA ILE A 494 24.11 13.05 11.28
C ILE A 494 24.33 14.48 11.80
N ASN A 495 23.63 15.44 11.22
CA ASN A 495 23.61 16.82 11.68
C ASN A 495 22.18 17.40 11.56
N PRO A 496 21.53 17.77 12.69
CA PRO A 496 20.16 18.29 12.67
C PRO A 496 19.98 19.63 11.94
N ILE A 497 21.05 20.42 11.87
CA ILE A 497 21.04 21.82 11.41
C ILE A 497 21.62 21.94 10.01
N GLU A 498 22.84 21.43 9.81
CA GLU A 498 23.56 21.56 8.55
C GLU A 498 23.36 20.35 7.65
N LEU A 499 23.08 20.63 6.38
CA LEU A 499 22.97 19.58 5.37
C LEU A 499 24.36 19.08 4.98
N GLN A 500 24.75 17.93 5.53
CA GLN A 500 25.96 17.26 5.08
C GLN A 500 25.74 16.60 3.71
N LYS A 501 26.76 16.70 2.85
CA LYS A 501 26.87 15.95 1.60
C LYS A 501 28.14 15.11 1.64
N PRO A 502 28.16 14.05 2.46
CA PRO A 502 29.32 13.19 2.53
C PRO A 502 29.60 12.54 1.16
N SER A 503 30.85 12.21 0.91
CA SER A 503 31.29 11.64 -0.38
C SER A 503 30.55 10.35 -0.73
N TRP A 504 30.19 9.54 0.28
CA TRP A 504 29.44 8.30 0.13
C TRP A 504 27.97 8.49 -0.24
N LEU A 505 27.39 9.70 -0.08
CA LEU A 505 25.95 9.93 -0.28
C LEU A 505 25.51 9.61 -1.70
N THR A 506 26.23 10.13 -2.70
CA THR A 506 25.86 9.95 -4.11
C THR A 506 25.88 8.50 -4.57
N PRO A 507 26.97 7.71 -4.37
CA PRO A 507 26.98 6.31 -4.77
C PRO A 507 25.91 5.48 -4.05
N THR A 508 25.74 5.69 -2.74
CA THR A 508 24.72 4.98 -1.95
C THR A 508 23.30 5.30 -2.41
N VAL A 509 23.01 6.57 -2.72
CA VAL A 509 21.71 6.97 -3.27
C VAL A 509 21.45 6.31 -4.64
N ASN A 510 22.47 6.17 -5.49
CA ASN A 510 22.34 5.48 -6.77
C ASN A 510 22.06 3.98 -6.55
N ASP A 511 22.75 3.35 -5.60
CA ASP A 511 22.51 1.95 -5.24
C ASP A 511 21.08 1.72 -4.74
N ILE A 512 20.62 2.52 -3.75
CA ILE A 512 19.25 2.48 -3.25
C ILE A 512 18.25 2.67 -4.38
N ALA A 513 18.49 3.65 -5.26
CA ALA A 513 17.59 3.93 -6.38
C ALA A 513 17.50 2.75 -7.36
N ASN A 514 18.63 2.10 -7.68
CA ASN A 514 18.64 0.89 -8.51
C ASN A 514 17.94 -0.29 -7.80
N LYS A 515 18.22 -0.51 -6.52
CA LYS A 515 17.57 -1.55 -5.71
C LYS A 515 16.06 -1.38 -5.65
N VAL A 516 15.57 -0.15 -5.57
CA VAL A 516 14.13 0.15 -5.70
C VAL A 516 13.58 -0.32 -7.05
N MET A 517 14.25 0.01 -8.17
CA MET A 517 13.78 -0.39 -9.50
C MET A 517 13.78 -1.91 -9.66
N THR A 518 14.82 -2.58 -9.18
CA THR A 518 14.90 -4.04 -9.13
C THR A 518 13.76 -4.63 -8.31
N ASN A 519 13.48 -4.09 -7.11
CA ASN A 519 12.41 -4.59 -6.26
C ASN A 519 10.99 -4.32 -6.80
N ILE A 520 10.81 -3.28 -7.63
CA ILE A 520 9.57 -3.08 -8.40
C ILE A 520 9.40 -4.24 -9.39
N ASN A 521 10.45 -4.60 -10.13
CA ASN A 521 10.39 -5.71 -11.09
C ASN A 521 10.24 -7.08 -10.42
N ASN A 522 10.86 -7.28 -9.24
CA ASN A 522 10.73 -8.46 -8.40
C ASN A 522 9.34 -8.65 -7.79
N CYS A 523 8.39 -7.73 -8.02
CA CYS A 523 7.00 -7.90 -7.61
C CYS A 523 6.02 -7.66 -8.74
N ALA A 524 6.44 -7.86 -10.00
CA ALA A 524 5.55 -7.70 -11.15
C ALA A 524 4.31 -8.62 -11.07
N ALA A 525 3.22 -8.19 -11.72
CA ALA A 525 2.04 -9.02 -11.91
C ALA A 525 1.93 -9.44 -13.37
N VAL A 526 1.85 -10.76 -13.58
CA VAL A 526 1.52 -11.38 -14.86
C VAL A 526 0.00 -11.38 -15.01
N THR A 527 -0.47 -11.02 -16.20
CA THR A 527 -1.90 -10.85 -16.50
C THR A 527 -2.24 -11.49 -17.84
N SER A 528 -3.53 -11.67 -18.10
CA SER A 528 -4.01 -12.18 -19.39
C SER A 528 -3.45 -11.39 -20.57
N ILE A 529 -3.48 -10.05 -20.49
CA ILE A 529 -3.01 -9.20 -21.59
C ILE A 529 -1.49 -9.26 -21.78
N THR A 530 -0.73 -9.27 -20.68
CA THR A 530 0.74 -9.23 -20.75
C THR A 530 1.30 -10.55 -21.26
N LEU A 531 0.72 -11.68 -20.83
CA LEU A 531 1.12 -13.03 -21.25
C LEU A 531 0.70 -13.32 -22.69
N THR A 532 -0.53 -12.96 -23.07
CA THR A 532 -1.00 -13.11 -24.46
C THR A 532 -0.21 -12.23 -25.41
N ALA A 533 0.12 -10.99 -25.01
CA ALA A 533 0.98 -10.11 -25.78
C ALA A 533 2.37 -10.72 -26.00
N LEU A 534 2.97 -11.33 -24.97
CA LEU A 534 4.26 -12.01 -25.09
C LEU A 534 4.21 -13.17 -26.10
N ALA A 535 3.20 -14.03 -25.99
CA ALA A 535 3.02 -15.17 -26.87
C ALA A 535 2.83 -14.76 -28.34
N VAL A 536 1.82 -13.92 -28.63
CA VAL A 536 1.45 -13.58 -30.02
C VAL A 536 2.53 -12.73 -30.71
N LEU A 537 3.25 -11.86 -29.98
CA LEU A 537 4.37 -11.10 -30.55
C LEU A 537 5.60 -11.96 -30.87
N GLY A 538 5.72 -13.14 -30.26
CA GLY A 538 6.80 -14.08 -30.51
C GLY A 538 6.60 -14.97 -31.73
N VAL A 539 5.38 -15.01 -32.29
CA VAL A 539 5.03 -15.86 -33.44
C VAL A 539 5.25 -15.12 -34.75
N GLU A 540 5.73 -15.84 -35.77
CA GLU A 540 5.83 -15.30 -37.13
C GLU A 540 4.48 -14.76 -37.62
N ARG A 541 4.50 -13.59 -38.29
CA ARG A 541 3.31 -12.86 -38.75
C ARG A 541 2.32 -12.45 -37.65
N ARG A 542 2.61 -12.71 -36.36
CA ARG A 542 1.78 -12.33 -35.20
C ARG A 542 0.36 -12.91 -35.29
N ALA A 543 0.25 -14.12 -35.82
CA ALA A 543 -0.99 -14.88 -35.95
C ALA A 543 -0.74 -16.32 -35.49
N ILE A 544 -1.62 -16.86 -34.65
CA ILE A 544 -1.48 -18.18 -34.05
C ILE A 544 -2.85 -18.84 -33.88
N ALA A 545 -2.93 -20.14 -34.16
CA ALA A 545 -4.13 -20.93 -33.91
C ALA A 545 -4.47 -20.93 -32.40
N LYS A 546 -5.75 -20.76 -32.06
CA LYS A 546 -6.24 -20.62 -30.68
C LYS A 546 -5.74 -21.73 -29.75
N ASN A 547 -5.80 -22.99 -30.19
CA ASN A 547 -5.35 -24.13 -29.39
C ASN A 547 -3.84 -24.10 -29.12
N ASN A 548 -3.03 -23.69 -30.11
CA ASN A 548 -1.58 -23.54 -29.93
C ASN A 548 -1.26 -22.39 -28.96
N LEU A 549 -2.03 -21.29 -29.04
CA LEU A 549 -1.88 -20.17 -28.11
C LEU A 549 -2.23 -20.58 -26.67
N ILE A 550 -3.33 -21.33 -26.47
CA ILE A 550 -3.71 -21.87 -25.15
C ILE A 550 -2.58 -22.73 -24.59
N ALA A 551 -2.07 -23.68 -25.38
CA ALA A 551 -0.95 -24.54 -24.97
C ALA A 551 0.32 -23.72 -24.62
N GLN A 552 0.60 -22.66 -25.38
CA GLN A 552 1.74 -21.77 -25.11
C GLN A 552 1.55 -20.97 -23.82
N LEU A 553 0.33 -20.49 -23.55
CA LEU A 553 0.01 -19.79 -22.30
C LEU A 553 0.12 -20.73 -21.10
N ASP A 554 -0.38 -21.96 -21.21
CA ASP A 554 -0.24 -22.98 -20.16
C ASP A 554 1.23 -23.32 -19.91
N LEU A 555 2.06 -23.42 -20.96
CA LEU A 555 3.50 -23.61 -20.82
C LEU A 555 4.15 -22.46 -20.04
N TYR A 556 3.84 -21.21 -20.39
CA TYR A 556 4.38 -20.05 -19.68
C TYR A 556 3.91 -19.96 -18.23
N LEU A 557 2.63 -20.27 -17.95
CA LEU A 557 2.11 -20.34 -16.60
C LEU A 557 2.79 -21.44 -15.79
N ASN A 558 2.96 -22.63 -16.38
CA ASN A 558 3.65 -23.75 -15.73
C ASN A 558 5.10 -23.40 -15.40
N LEU A 559 5.80 -22.73 -16.32
CA LEU A 559 7.16 -22.25 -16.09
C LEU A 559 7.21 -21.29 -14.90
N LEU A 560 6.37 -20.24 -14.91
CA LEU A 560 6.34 -19.22 -13.85
C LEU A 560 5.91 -19.78 -12.49
N ARG A 561 5.06 -20.82 -12.46
CA ARG A 561 4.60 -21.48 -11.23
C ARG A 561 5.65 -22.44 -10.66
N LYS A 562 6.35 -23.19 -11.52
CA LYS A 562 7.37 -24.17 -11.10
C LYS A 562 8.70 -23.51 -10.76
N VAL A 563 9.10 -22.50 -11.52
CA VAL A 563 10.35 -21.74 -11.34
C VAL A 563 10.00 -20.26 -11.25
N PRO A 564 9.45 -19.81 -10.11
CA PRO A 564 9.08 -18.41 -9.92
C PRO A 564 10.34 -17.54 -9.93
N TYR A 565 10.29 -16.45 -10.70
CA TYR A 565 11.40 -15.48 -10.74
C TYR A 565 11.70 -14.89 -9.35
N THR A 566 10.66 -14.57 -8.57
CA THR A 566 10.76 -14.25 -7.13
C THR A 566 9.43 -14.59 -6.45
N GLN A 567 9.45 -14.71 -5.12
CA GLN A 567 8.22 -14.90 -4.30
C GLN A 567 7.29 -13.67 -4.30
N GLY A 568 7.74 -12.52 -4.82
CA GLY A 568 6.97 -11.28 -4.83
C GLY A 568 6.01 -11.14 -6.01
N ILE A 569 6.11 -12.01 -7.02
CA ILE A 569 5.35 -11.92 -8.27
C ILE A 569 3.94 -12.46 -8.10
N THR A 570 3.00 -11.84 -8.81
CA THR A 570 1.66 -12.42 -8.98
C THR A 570 1.61 -13.17 -10.31
N VAL A 571 1.36 -14.48 -10.22
CA VAL A 571 1.05 -15.33 -11.36
C VAL A 571 -0.44 -15.69 -11.28
N PRO A 572 -1.22 -15.59 -12.37
CA PRO A 572 -2.61 -16.02 -12.40
C PRO A 572 -2.76 -17.49 -11.99
N ASN A 573 -3.89 -17.84 -11.38
CA ASN A 573 -4.24 -19.25 -11.07
C ASN A 573 -5.11 -19.88 -12.16
N GLU A 574 -5.72 -19.04 -12.99
CA GLU A 574 -6.50 -19.41 -14.16
C GLU A 574 -5.66 -20.18 -15.19
N SER A 575 -6.32 -20.99 -16.02
CA SER A 575 -5.74 -21.72 -17.15
C SER A 575 -5.43 -20.81 -18.34
N GLY A 576 -4.61 -21.28 -19.28
CA GLY A 576 -4.32 -20.58 -20.53
C GLY A 576 -5.57 -20.27 -21.34
N ALA A 577 -6.57 -21.16 -21.33
CA ALA A 577 -7.86 -20.96 -21.97
C ALA A 577 -8.63 -19.78 -21.35
N GLU A 578 -8.78 -19.77 -20.02
CA GLU A 578 -9.46 -18.70 -19.29
C GLU A 578 -8.73 -17.35 -19.46
N LEU A 579 -7.39 -17.35 -19.45
CA LEU A 579 -6.63 -16.12 -19.69
C LEU A 579 -6.81 -15.60 -21.11
N LEU A 580 -6.85 -16.47 -22.12
CA LEU A 580 -7.10 -16.06 -23.49
C LEU A 580 -8.50 -15.45 -23.65
N GLU A 581 -9.52 -16.05 -23.05
CA GLU A 581 -10.88 -15.49 -23.04
C GLU A 581 -10.90 -14.09 -22.41
N GLN A 582 -10.28 -13.93 -21.23
CA GLN A 582 -10.15 -12.61 -20.59
C GLN A 582 -9.40 -11.59 -21.45
N ALA A 583 -8.40 -12.03 -22.22
CA ALA A 583 -7.63 -11.16 -23.11
C ALA A 583 -8.46 -10.73 -24.33
N ILE A 584 -9.27 -11.64 -24.90
CA ILE A 584 -10.17 -11.37 -26.03
C ILE A 584 -11.29 -10.39 -25.63
N GLU A 585 -11.83 -10.50 -24.40
CA GLU A 585 -12.84 -9.57 -23.86
C GLU A 585 -12.41 -8.10 -23.83
N LEU A 586 -11.10 -7.82 -23.93
CA LEU A 586 -10.54 -6.48 -23.95
C LEU A 586 -10.49 -5.84 -25.34
N ASP A 587 -10.92 -6.58 -26.38
CA ASP A 587 -10.98 -6.13 -27.78
C ASP A 587 -9.63 -5.61 -28.30
N LYS A 588 -8.56 -6.31 -27.95
CA LYS A 588 -7.16 -5.99 -28.32
C LYS A 588 -6.55 -6.95 -29.33
N PHE A 589 -7.25 -8.05 -29.62
CA PHE A 589 -6.83 -9.12 -30.53
C PHE A 589 -7.90 -9.34 -31.60
N THR A 590 -7.47 -9.67 -32.81
CA THR A 590 -8.39 -10.03 -33.88
C THR A 590 -8.58 -11.54 -33.88
N VAL A 591 -9.83 -11.98 -33.76
CA VAL A 591 -10.22 -13.39 -33.87
C VAL A 591 -10.80 -13.60 -35.25
N THR A 592 -10.17 -14.46 -36.05
CA THR A 592 -10.67 -14.87 -37.36
C THR A 592 -11.04 -16.34 -37.32
N ASN A 593 -12.25 -16.67 -37.74
CA ASN A 593 -12.71 -18.05 -37.80
C ASN A 593 -12.42 -18.61 -39.19
N ASP A 594 -11.73 -19.73 -39.25
CA ASP A 594 -11.46 -20.49 -40.48
C ASP A 594 -12.03 -21.92 -40.33
N GLU A 595 -12.16 -22.67 -41.44
CA GLU A 595 -12.63 -24.06 -41.43
C GLU A 595 -11.75 -24.98 -40.55
N LEU A 596 -10.49 -24.59 -40.34
CA LEU A 596 -9.50 -25.29 -39.52
C LEU A 596 -9.47 -24.81 -38.05
N GLY A 597 -10.30 -23.83 -37.67
CA GLY A 597 -10.43 -23.30 -36.30
C GLY A 597 -10.13 -21.80 -36.16
N ASP A 598 -10.28 -21.29 -34.94
CA ASP A 598 -10.05 -19.88 -34.62
C ASP A 598 -8.55 -19.53 -34.68
N VAL A 599 -8.22 -18.42 -35.34
CA VAL A 599 -6.87 -17.83 -35.36
C VAL A 599 -6.90 -16.49 -34.63
N ILE A 600 -5.96 -16.32 -33.70
CA ILE A 600 -5.76 -15.10 -32.93
C ILE A 600 -4.60 -14.32 -33.55
N SER A 601 -4.83 -13.07 -33.90
CA SER A 601 -3.84 -12.23 -34.56
C SER A 601 -3.78 -10.80 -34.02
N LEU A 602 -2.69 -10.10 -34.36
CA LEU A 602 -2.52 -8.68 -34.07
C LEU A 602 -2.42 -7.88 -35.37
N THR A 603 -3.19 -6.80 -35.44
CA THR A 603 -2.97 -5.76 -36.44
C THR A 603 -1.61 -5.08 -36.23
N THR A 604 -1.09 -4.41 -37.25
CA THR A 604 0.20 -3.70 -37.15
C THR A 604 0.21 -2.67 -36.00
N SER A 605 -0.88 -1.92 -35.81
CA SER A 605 -1.04 -0.98 -34.69
C SER A 605 -1.24 -1.69 -33.35
N GLY A 606 -2.00 -2.79 -33.34
CA GLY A 606 -2.19 -3.66 -32.18
C GLY A 606 -0.87 -4.24 -31.67
N ALA A 607 0.04 -4.62 -32.56
CA ALA A 607 1.35 -5.14 -32.20
C ALA A 607 2.24 -4.12 -31.46
N VAL A 608 2.24 -2.85 -31.88
CA VAL A 608 2.97 -1.78 -31.16
C VAL A 608 2.34 -1.56 -29.77
N THR A 609 1.02 -1.67 -29.67
CA THR A 609 0.29 -1.62 -28.39
C THR A 609 0.68 -2.79 -27.49
N MET A 610 0.70 -4.00 -28.01
CA MET A 610 1.05 -5.21 -27.26
C MET A 610 2.51 -5.22 -26.83
N THR A 611 3.40 -4.55 -27.56
CA THR A 611 4.81 -4.41 -27.18
C THR A 611 4.92 -3.72 -25.81
N TYR A 612 4.09 -2.71 -25.56
CA TYR A 612 4.01 -2.06 -24.26
C TYR A 612 3.64 -3.06 -23.15
N TYR A 613 2.57 -3.84 -23.33
CA TYR A 613 2.10 -4.78 -22.31
C TYR A 613 3.09 -5.92 -22.08
N ARG A 614 3.64 -6.52 -23.15
CA ARG A 614 4.72 -7.54 -23.04
C ARG A 614 5.88 -7.03 -22.20
N ASN A 615 6.31 -5.79 -22.44
CA ASN A 615 7.45 -5.19 -21.75
C ASN A 615 7.24 -4.99 -20.24
N ASN A 616 6.01 -5.13 -19.73
CA ASN A 616 5.74 -5.09 -18.29
C ASN A 616 6.21 -6.37 -17.56
N ILE A 617 6.35 -7.48 -18.29
CA ILE A 617 6.74 -8.80 -17.76
C ILE A 617 7.95 -9.41 -18.47
N LEU A 618 8.56 -8.69 -19.42
CA LEU A 618 9.64 -9.21 -20.26
C LEU A 618 10.84 -9.70 -19.44
N HIS A 619 11.15 -9.01 -18.34
CA HIS A 619 12.23 -9.36 -17.42
C HIS A 619 12.05 -10.72 -16.75
N LEU A 620 10.80 -11.18 -16.57
CA LEU A 620 10.48 -12.49 -16.01
C LEU A 620 10.86 -13.64 -16.96
N PHE A 621 10.84 -13.37 -18.26
CA PHE A 621 11.13 -14.35 -19.30
C PHE A 621 12.52 -14.18 -19.90
N ALA A 622 13.29 -13.16 -19.51
CA ALA A 622 14.61 -12.88 -20.10
C ALA A 622 15.59 -14.05 -19.91
N LEU A 623 15.71 -14.57 -18.69
CA LEU A 623 16.58 -15.72 -18.39
C LEU A 623 16.07 -17.03 -19.03
N PRO A 624 14.78 -17.43 -18.87
CA PRO A 624 14.27 -18.61 -19.57
C PRO A 624 14.44 -18.54 -21.09
N SER A 625 14.25 -17.36 -21.69
CA SER A 625 14.44 -17.18 -23.13
C SER A 625 15.90 -17.31 -23.54
N LEU A 626 16.84 -16.82 -22.73
CA LEU A 626 18.28 -16.99 -23.00
C LEU A 626 18.71 -18.46 -22.90
N ILE A 627 18.20 -19.17 -21.89
CA ILE A 627 18.42 -20.62 -21.73
C ILE A 627 17.84 -21.36 -22.94
N ALA A 628 16.58 -21.10 -23.32
CA ALA A 628 15.97 -21.72 -24.50
C ALA A 628 16.75 -21.40 -25.79
N ALA A 629 17.21 -20.16 -25.97
CA ALA A 629 18.01 -19.76 -27.12
C ALA A 629 19.38 -20.49 -27.17
N SER A 630 19.97 -20.81 -26.02
CA SER A 630 21.21 -21.58 -25.94
C SER A 630 21.03 -23.01 -26.49
N PHE A 631 19.88 -23.63 -26.23
CA PHE A 631 19.54 -24.95 -26.78
C PHE A 631 19.26 -24.88 -28.29
N VAL A 632 18.43 -23.92 -28.72
CA VAL A 632 17.95 -23.85 -30.12
C VAL A 632 19.03 -23.37 -31.09
N TYR A 633 19.84 -22.38 -30.71
CA TYR A 633 20.76 -21.72 -31.65
C TYR A 633 22.24 -22.07 -31.42
N LYS A 634 22.62 -22.54 -30.23
CA LYS A 634 23.99 -22.93 -29.91
C LYS A 634 24.17 -24.43 -29.73
N ASN A 635 23.09 -25.21 -29.74
CA ASN A 635 23.10 -26.66 -29.51
C ASN A 635 23.88 -27.05 -28.24
N MET A 636 23.84 -26.20 -27.21
CA MET A 636 24.49 -26.49 -25.94
C MET A 636 23.80 -27.69 -25.29
N THR A 637 24.59 -28.65 -24.80
CA THR A 637 24.06 -29.88 -24.21
C THR A 637 24.46 -30.07 -22.76
N THR A 638 25.45 -29.31 -22.27
CA THR A 638 25.88 -29.38 -20.88
C THR A 638 25.35 -28.20 -20.08
N LYS A 639 25.04 -28.46 -18.80
CA LYS A 639 24.62 -27.44 -17.84
C LYS A 639 25.69 -26.37 -17.64
N GLN A 640 26.96 -26.76 -17.68
CA GLN A 640 28.09 -25.86 -17.51
C GLN A 640 28.14 -24.82 -18.65
N ASP A 641 28.02 -25.24 -19.90
CA ASP A 641 28.05 -24.32 -21.06
C ASP A 641 26.92 -23.29 -21.00
N VAL A 642 25.72 -23.73 -20.60
CA VAL A 642 24.56 -22.84 -20.42
C VAL A 642 24.84 -21.84 -19.29
N SER A 643 25.36 -22.31 -18.16
CA SER A 643 25.67 -21.45 -17.01
C SER A 643 26.74 -20.41 -17.36
N GLU A 644 27.77 -20.78 -18.09
CA GLU A 644 28.84 -19.85 -18.51
C GLU A 644 28.31 -18.78 -19.47
N LEU A 645 27.50 -19.17 -20.47
CA LEU A 645 26.87 -18.24 -21.40
C LEU A 645 25.93 -17.27 -20.68
N VAL A 646 25.04 -17.81 -19.83
CA VAL A 646 24.06 -17.00 -19.10
C VAL A 646 24.78 -16.04 -18.16
N SER A 647 25.74 -16.52 -17.36
CA SER A 647 26.51 -15.66 -16.44
C SER A 647 27.32 -14.59 -17.18
N GLY A 648 27.85 -14.89 -18.37
CA GLY A 648 28.57 -13.91 -19.19
C GLY A 648 27.69 -12.79 -19.73
N LEU A 649 26.45 -13.09 -20.12
CA LEU A 649 25.49 -12.12 -20.67
C LEU A 649 24.64 -11.43 -19.59
N TYR A 650 24.51 -12.05 -18.41
CA TYR A 650 23.63 -11.60 -17.35
C TYR A 650 23.86 -10.14 -16.91
N PRO A 651 25.10 -9.63 -16.73
CA PRO A 651 25.30 -8.24 -16.31
C PRO A 651 24.67 -7.21 -17.26
N LEU A 652 24.69 -7.47 -18.57
CA LEU A 652 24.07 -6.58 -19.56
C LEU A 652 22.54 -6.58 -19.43
N ILE A 653 21.95 -7.77 -19.29
CA ILE A 653 20.50 -7.92 -19.15
C ILE A 653 20.02 -7.39 -17.79
N LYS A 654 20.79 -7.63 -16.71
CA LYS A 654 20.55 -7.14 -15.36
C LYS A 654 20.45 -5.62 -15.34
N ASN A 655 21.40 -4.94 -16.00
CA ASN A 655 21.41 -3.48 -16.08
C ASN A 655 20.27 -2.92 -16.95
N GLU A 656 19.96 -3.55 -18.08
CA GLU A 656 18.92 -3.07 -19.00
C GLU A 656 17.49 -3.30 -18.45
N LEU A 657 17.27 -4.41 -17.73
CA LEU A 657 15.94 -4.84 -17.28
C LEU A 657 15.76 -4.81 -15.75
N PHE A 658 16.71 -4.26 -15.00
CA PHE A 658 16.70 -4.23 -13.53
C PHE A 658 16.42 -5.63 -12.93
N LEU A 659 17.24 -6.63 -13.31
CA LEU A 659 17.07 -7.99 -12.78
C LEU A 659 17.59 -8.11 -11.34
N GLY A 660 16.92 -8.97 -10.56
CA GLY A 660 17.12 -9.09 -9.12
C GLY A 660 18.09 -10.15 -8.62
N PHE A 661 18.56 -11.07 -9.46
CA PHE A 661 19.47 -12.11 -8.99
C PHE A 661 20.89 -11.56 -8.80
N GLU A 662 21.49 -11.92 -7.67
CA GLU A 662 22.95 -11.92 -7.54
C GLU A 662 23.55 -13.16 -8.21
N LEU A 663 24.86 -13.15 -8.46
CA LEU A 663 25.52 -14.19 -9.27
C LEU A 663 25.32 -15.61 -8.69
N GLU A 664 25.34 -15.75 -7.37
CA GLU A 664 25.10 -17.04 -6.70
C GLU A 664 23.66 -17.53 -6.89
N GLN A 665 22.69 -16.63 -6.78
CA GLN A 665 21.27 -16.92 -6.99
C GLN A 665 20.96 -17.22 -8.46
N LEU A 666 21.70 -16.60 -9.38
CA LEU A 666 21.58 -16.83 -10.82
C LEU A 666 21.90 -18.29 -11.15
N ILE A 667 23.00 -18.83 -10.62
CA ILE A 667 23.39 -20.23 -10.85
C ILE A 667 22.29 -21.16 -10.35
N GLN A 668 21.79 -20.93 -9.13
CA GLN A 668 20.68 -21.71 -8.59
C GLN A 668 19.38 -21.59 -9.41
N TYR A 669 19.14 -20.47 -10.08
CA TYR A 669 17.97 -20.28 -10.95
C TYR A 669 18.12 -20.99 -12.30
N ILE A 670 19.35 -21.15 -12.80
CA ILE A 670 19.65 -21.88 -14.04
C ILE A 670 19.49 -23.40 -13.81
N ASP A 671 19.87 -23.86 -12.62
CA ASP A 671 19.77 -25.23 -12.13
C ASP A 671 18.32 -25.71 -12.01
#